data_AF-A0AAN5XR56-F1
#
_entry.id   AF-A0AAN5XR56-F1
#
_cell.length_a   1.000
_cell.length_b   1.000
_cell.length_c   1.000
_cell.angle_alpha   90.00
_cell.angle_beta   90.00
_cell.angle_gamma   90.00
#
_symmetry.space_group_name_H-M   'P 1'
#
loop_
_entity.id
_entity.type
_entity.pdbx_description
1 polymer ?
#
loop_
_entity_poly.entity_id
_entity_poly.type
_entity_poly.pdbx_seq_one_letter_code
_entity_poly.pdbx_strand_id
1 'polypeptide(L)'
;MGFRPEVGEKIIFNKDVYRFEKHPAVIGIEMPYGQEGRQGTVYQLQHENGVERIALKVFKERYRDEKHQLAFLKPLSSLAGLKVCSRYIVTTEEHTSAIEKSEDLANSIVMPWIEGPTWADILQEQRVLSKEQCFFIAEAFLTTLKMMEENEVAHNDLSSSNVLIPFLSENPIEGQHYIELVDVEQMYGPKSKRPSLLPAGSAGYAPVYLENGIWQKEADRFAGAILLGEVLSWCSEEIRNNKWTDASYFKTEEMQTECERYTLLQQELHNQWNGEIAQLFNQAWNSNTFAECPSFAQWYDVFHSAREIVKIDAKRQSEEEHSLFVSKCLEIARLLEERGFKQAALYEYKTIFNSLNPSTALKQELAYIIQLLENQESEINQKKVLQSYVELATELERENNKEYACFVYSRIVQFPNIDHALKKEIESIIKEIKEEKEPPMPEIAATITVPNSILQSRKQTKKQVEYDIDDEILNAKASNQPLTLTHEQKEPSAFSIWWNKNKKRVLIIGSIVVVVIGGSTLFYFYTTNAKYQKFMGQARQAYHDKKYIKAEEAVGHAIAVKGKDEAHLQLATIYIAEGKNKIAIDYLTKLIKDREIDKENNEAAYLLASANFRIGKYQEAVPNFEQALANNAKGIEPYKKDAMRDLAVSHMKMKEFEKAEDVIVKMSTKTNEDKAIVSYLKGQLATATVQLDKAESFFKEAIMEDSKNAIYAIELSNLYVLWNKTNLIDSAKKEVNYQQASQVLQAAIQKDTKNIELLNQLGIVYYEAGQFYETRDGGKSNAAYQQALEAYNRVVNNGTRDTNTLVNIGILYDKVGQGNEAEKFFTEAYSQNDEDPHVNFAFGMFKIKQKKYEEASRFLRKTVQANENETEVRAAQEKLTEMKTNGWIQ
;
A
#
# COMPACT_ATOMS: atom_id res chain seq x y z
N MET A 1 4.03 13.57 36.13
CA MET A 1 4.11 12.28 35.38
C MET A 1 2.70 11.73 35.38
N GLY A 2 2.19 11.21 34.26
CA GLY A 2 0.82 10.68 34.19
C GLY A 2 0.69 9.28 34.82
N PHE A 3 -0.54 8.91 35.17
CA PHE A 3 -0.93 7.60 35.68
C PHE A 3 -0.44 6.46 34.78
N ARG A 4 0.26 5.48 35.36
CA ARG A 4 0.85 4.33 34.65
C ARG A 4 0.69 3.07 35.52
N PRO A 5 -0.42 2.34 35.39
CA PRO A 5 -0.63 1.13 36.17
C PRO A 5 0.23 -0.04 35.66
N GLU A 6 0.43 -1.05 36.50
CA GLU A 6 1.06 -2.32 36.11
C GLU A 6 0.00 -3.43 35.89
N VAL A 7 0.32 -4.44 35.08
CA VAL A 7 -0.56 -5.61 34.90
C VAL A 7 -0.79 -6.31 36.24
N GLY A 8 -2.05 -6.57 36.57
CA GLY A 8 -2.44 -7.21 37.83
C GLY A 8 -2.40 -6.28 39.04
N GLU A 9 -1.99 -5.02 38.89
CA GLU A 9 -2.09 -4.01 39.94
C GLU A 9 -3.55 -3.88 40.39
N LYS A 10 -3.75 -3.78 41.71
CA LYS A 10 -5.08 -3.73 42.32
C LYS A 10 -5.49 -2.30 42.62
N ILE A 11 -6.72 -1.96 42.25
CA ILE A 11 -7.38 -0.72 42.63
C ILE A 11 -8.74 -1.04 43.27
N ILE A 12 -9.14 -0.21 44.23
CA ILE A 12 -10.40 -0.39 44.95
C ILE A 12 -11.30 0.76 44.53
N PHE A 13 -12.45 0.43 43.97
CA PHE A 13 -13.51 1.40 43.74
C PHE A 13 -14.73 0.98 44.56
N ASN A 14 -15.25 1.90 45.37
CA ASN A 14 -16.27 1.60 46.38
C ASN A 14 -15.83 0.48 47.34
N LYS A 15 -16.41 -0.73 47.19
CA LYS A 15 -16.10 -1.93 47.99
C LYS A 15 -15.49 -3.05 47.17
N ASP A 16 -15.39 -2.86 45.86
CA ASP A 16 -15.01 -3.89 44.92
C ASP A 16 -13.53 -3.72 44.54
N VAL A 17 -12.83 -4.85 44.40
CA VAL A 17 -11.42 -4.87 44.06
C VAL A 17 -11.28 -5.25 42.60
N TYR A 18 -10.57 -4.41 41.86
CA TYR A 18 -10.33 -4.58 40.43
C TYR A 18 -8.84 -4.72 40.15
N ARG A 19 -8.51 -5.43 39.07
CA ARG A 19 -7.14 -5.65 38.60
C ARG A 19 -7.00 -5.19 37.16
N PHE A 20 -5.90 -4.51 36.84
CA PHE A 20 -5.61 -4.14 35.45
C PHE A 20 -5.30 -5.38 34.61
N GLU A 21 -6.04 -5.56 33.51
CA GLU A 21 -5.85 -6.70 32.59
C GLU A 21 -4.64 -6.48 31.68
N LYS A 22 -4.03 -7.58 31.24
CA LYS A 22 -2.97 -7.56 30.24
C LYS A 22 -3.55 -7.30 28.85
N HIS A 23 -2.85 -6.53 28.02
CA HIS A 23 -3.23 -6.37 26.62
C HIS A 23 -3.10 -7.71 25.87
N PRO A 24 -4.19 -8.27 25.30
CA PRO A 24 -4.20 -9.62 24.73
C PRO A 24 -3.30 -9.77 23.50
N ALA A 25 -3.11 -8.69 22.73
CA ALA A 25 -2.23 -8.68 21.56
C ALA A 25 -0.73 -8.52 21.88
N VAL A 26 -0.34 -8.26 23.14
CA VAL A 26 1.08 -8.03 23.52
C VAL A 26 1.65 -9.28 24.19
N ILE A 27 2.40 -10.07 23.42
CA ILE A 27 3.04 -11.31 23.87
C ILE A 27 4.47 -11.00 24.35
N GLY A 28 4.81 -11.41 25.57
CA GLY A 28 6.18 -11.32 26.11
C GLY A 28 6.53 -10.07 26.92
N ILE A 29 5.63 -9.08 27.02
CA ILE A 29 5.76 -7.90 27.90
C ILE A 29 4.47 -7.75 28.73
N GLU A 30 4.61 -7.52 30.04
CA GLU A 30 3.48 -7.21 30.93
C GLU A 30 3.07 -5.75 30.75
N MET A 31 2.16 -5.50 29.80
CA MET A 31 1.57 -4.17 29.55
C MET A 31 0.06 -4.20 29.82
N PRO A 32 -0.47 -3.27 30.63
CA PRO A 32 -1.91 -3.21 30.89
C PRO A 32 -2.67 -2.82 29.61
N TYR A 33 -3.85 -3.37 29.44
CA TYR A 33 -4.76 -2.95 28.38
C TYR A 33 -5.16 -1.49 28.61
N GLY A 34 -4.77 -0.62 27.67
CA GLY A 34 -5.06 0.81 27.72
C GLY A 34 -5.14 1.41 26.33
N GLN A 35 -6.25 2.05 26.01
CA GLN A 35 -6.45 2.78 24.76
C GLN A 35 -6.35 4.29 25.03
N GLU A 36 -5.37 4.95 24.42
CA GLU A 36 -5.20 6.41 24.57
C GLU A 36 -6.08 7.15 23.56
N GLY A 37 -6.90 8.07 24.06
CA GLY A 37 -7.73 8.97 23.27
C GLY A 37 -7.35 10.44 23.41
N ARG A 38 -8.15 11.31 22.78
CA ARG A 38 -7.97 12.77 22.79
C ARG A 38 -7.96 13.36 24.21
N GLN A 39 -8.88 12.89 25.07
CA GLN A 39 -9.11 13.44 26.41
C GLN A 39 -8.40 12.67 27.54
N GLY A 40 -8.02 11.42 27.32
CA GLY A 40 -7.53 10.54 28.37
C GLY A 40 -7.25 9.12 27.87
N THR A 41 -6.82 8.25 28.78
CA THR A 41 -6.58 6.83 28.50
C THR A 41 -7.66 6.00 29.16
N VAL A 42 -8.25 5.05 28.42
CA VAL A 42 -9.23 4.09 28.93
C VAL A 42 -8.52 2.78 29.22
N TYR A 43 -8.53 2.37 30.48
CA TYR A 43 -7.97 1.09 30.93
C TYR A 43 -9.07 0.06 31.13
N GLN A 44 -8.77 -1.20 30.83
CA GLN A 44 -9.65 -2.33 31.14
C GLN A 44 -9.27 -2.95 32.49
N LEU A 45 -10.27 -3.15 33.35
CA LEU A 45 -10.07 -3.76 34.65
C LEU A 45 -11.05 -4.92 34.87
N GLN A 46 -10.54 -6.02 35.42
CA GLN A 46 -11.29 -7.23 35.77
C GLN A 46 -11.63 -7.21 37.26
N HIS A 47 -12.86 -7.54 37.62
CA HIS A 47 -13.24 -7.74 39.02
C HIS A 47 -12.49 -8.95 39.61
N GLU A 48 -11.95 -8.83 40.83
CA GLU A 48 -11.06 -9.83 41.43
C GLU A 48 -11.70 -11.22 41.56
N ASN A 49 -13.00 -11.27 41.82
CA ASN A 49 -13.75 -12.51 42.09
C ASN A 49 -14.82 -12.81 41.03
N GLY A 50 -14.76 -12.19 39.85
CA GLY A 50 -15.83 -12.33 38.85
C GLY A 50 -15.39 -12.11 37.40
N VAL A 51 -16.29 -12.42 36.47
CA VAL A 51 -16.09 -12.22 35.03
C VAL A 51 -16.39 -10.78 34.61
N GLU A 52 -16.95 -9.97 35.52
CA GLU A 52 -17.29 -8.58 35.27
C GLU A 52 -16.04 -7.74 35.00
N ARG A 53 -16.13 -6.94 33.93
CA ARG A 53 -15.11 -5.97 33.51
C ARG A 53 -15.66 -4.56 33.56
N ILE A 54 -14.81 -3.63 33.97
CA ILE A 54 -15.09 -2.19 33.93
C ILE A 54 -14.01 -1.48 33.11
N ALA A 55 -14.38 -0.31 32.60
CA ALA A 55 -13.47 0.62 31.96
C ALA A 55 -13.18 1.79 32.93
N LEU A 56 -11.90 2.16 33.05
CA LEU A 56 -11.45 3.32 33.80
C LEU A 56 -10.86 4.35 32.84
N LYS A 57 -11.55 5.48 32.64
CA LYS A 57 -11.08 6.59 31.82
C LYS A 57 -10.34 7.60 32.71
N VAL A 58 -9.02 7.68 32.55
CA VAL A 58 -8.14 8.61 33.25
C VAL A 58 -7.84 9.81 32.35
N PHE A 59 -8.27 11.00 32.75
CA PHE A 59 -8.15 12.21 31.95
C PHE A 59 -6.74 12.81 31.97
N LYS A 60 -6.33 13.35 30.83
CA LYS A 60 -5.15 14.23 30.73
C LYS A 60 -5.39 15.48 31.58
N GLU A 61 -4.33 16.03 32.16
CA GLU A 61 -4.38 17.14 33.13
C GLU A 61 -5.32 18.28 32.71
N ARG A 62 -5.27 18.70 31.44
CA ARG A 62 -6.11 19.78 30.89
C ARG A 62 -7.63 19.51 30.84
N TYR A 63 -8.07 18.27 31.03
CA TYR A 63 -9.50 17.87 30.99
C TYR A 63 -10.04 17.42 32.35
N ARG A 64 -9.23 17.40 33.40
CA ARG A 64 -9.62 16.86 34.72
C ARG A 64 -10.66 17.70 35.47
N ASP A 65 -10.77 18.99 35.15
CA ASP A 65 -11.67 19.93 35.81
C ASP A 65 -13.00 20.15 35.05
N GLU A 66 -13.24 19.40 33.96
CA GLU A 66 -14.50 19.49 33.24
C GLU A 66 -15.64 18.89 34.08
N LYS A 67 -16.72 19.67 34.28
CA LYS A 67 -17.92 19.16 34.98
C LYS A 67 -18.63 18.12 34.11
N HIS A 68 -18.36 16.85 34.36
CA HIS A 68 -19.03 15.75 33.66
C HIS A 68 -20.53 15.70 33.98
N GLN A 69 -21.38 15.54 32.97
CA GLN A 69 -22.84 15.70 33.07
C GLN A 69 -23.56 14.44 33.59
N LEU A 70 -23.06 13.81 34.66
CA LEU A 70 -23.55 12.50 35.12
C LEU A 70 -25.06 12.44 35.37
N ALA A 71 -25.65 13.51 35.92
CA ALA A 71 -27.08 13.57 36.20
C ALA A 71 -27.94 13.51 34.92
N PHE A 72 -27.40 14.01 33.80
CA PHE A 72 -28.05 13.93 32.49
C PHE A 72 -27.86 12.54 31.86
N LEU A 73 -26.68 11.94 32.03
CA LEU A 73 -26.32 10.69 31.37
C LEU A 73 -26.94 9.46 32.04
N LYS A 74 -27.03 9.44 33.37
CA LYS A 74 -27.49 8.27 34.13
C LYS A 74 -28.86 7.71 33.67
N PRO A 75 -29.90 8.53 33.41
CA PRO A 75 -31.17 8.01 32.87
C PRO A 75 -31.06 7.42 31.45
N LEU A 76 -30.06 7.81 30.66
CA LEU A 76 -29.89 7.32 29.29
C LEU A 76 -29.34 5.89 29.24
N SER A 77 -28.76 5.39 30.34
CA SER A 77 -28.20 4.03 30.38
C SER A 77 -29.23 2.92 30.26
N SER A 78 -30.53 3.24 30.36
CA SER A 78 -31.62 2.30 30.09
C SER A 78 -32.03 2.26 28.62
N LEU A 79 -31.52 3.16 27.78
CA LEU A 79 -31.77 3.14 26.34
C LEU A 79 -30.84 2.12 25.68
N ALA A 80 -31.33 1.43 24.65
CA ALA A 80 -30.56 0.45 23.92
C ALA A 80 -29.34 1.10 23.24
N GLY A 81 -28.14 0.54 23.46
CA GLY A 81 -26.89 1.06 22.89
C GLY A 81 -26.29 2.26 23.62
N LEU A 82 -26.75 2.57 24.83
CA LEU A 82 -26.19 3.63 25.68
C LEU A 82 -25.78 3.12 27.08
N LYS A 83 -25.49 1.83 27.22
CA LYS A 83 -25.14 1.21 28.52
C LYS A 83 -23.92 1.89 29.17
N VAL A 84 -23.00 2.41 28.36
CA VAL A 84 -21.83 3.18 28.81
C VAL A 84 -22.20 4.40 29.69
N CYS A 85 -23.42 4.92 29.58
CA CYS A 85 -23.91 6.01 30.42
C CYS A 85 -24.10 5.62 31.89
N SER A 86 -24.05 4.31 32.23
CA SER A 86 -24.07 3.80 33.60
C SER A 86 -22.70 3.99 34.28
N ARG A 87 -22.32 5.24 34.55
CA ARG A 87 -20.97 5.61 35.00
C ARG A 87 -20.96 6.52 36.21
N TYR A 88 -19.83 6.58 36.91
CA TYR A 88 -19.61 7.48 38.06
C TYR A 88 -18.20 8.07 38.05
N ILE A 89 -18.01 9.16 38.80
CA ILE A 89 -16.74 9.88 38.93
C ILE A 89 -15.99 9.38 40.16
N VAL A 90 -14.68 9.24 40.04
CA VAL A 90 -13.78 8.95 41.15
C VAL A 90 -13.52 10.24 41.93
N THR A 91 -14.16 10.35 43.10
CA THR A 91 -14.09 11.52 44.01
C THR A 91 -13.19 11.26 45.21
N THR A 92 -12.59 12.33 45.76
CA THR A 92 -11.77 12.27 46.98
C THR A 92 -12.55 11.81 48.22
N GLU A 93 -13.86 12.10 48.27
CA GLU A 93 -14.75 11.72 49.37
C GLU A 93 -15.07 10.23 49.40
N GLU A 94 -15.32 9.61 48.25
CA GLU A 94 -15.78 8.21 48.16
C GLU A 94 -14.64 7.23 47.83
N HIS A 95 -13.56 7.71 47.20
CA HIS A 95 -12.51 6.86 46.61
C HIS A 95 -11.09 7.23 47.12
N THR A 96 -10.98 7.64 48.38
CA THR A 96 -9.72 8.11 48.99
C THR A 96 -8.57 7.12 48.80
N SER A 97 -8.81 5.81 48.99
CA SER A 97 -7.79 4.77 48.88
C SER A 97 -7.24 4.59 47.46
N ALA A 98 -8.03 4.89 46.42
CA ALA A 98 -7.56 4.87 45.03
C ALA A 98 -6.74 6.12 44.72
N ILE A 99 -7.20 7.30 45.15
CA ILE A 99 -6.54 8.57 44.89
C ILE A 99 -5.23 8.70 45.68
N GLU A 100 -5.13 8.14 46.88
CA GLU A 100 -3.87 8.07 47.63
C GLU A 100 -2.78 7.28 46.89
N LYS A 101 -3.15 6.29 46.06
CA LYS A 101 -2.19 5.57 45.21
C LYS A 101 -1.73 6.42 44.03
N SER A 102 -2.60 7.26 43.48
CA SER A 102 -2.25 8.21 42.43
C SER A 102 -3.25 9.37 42.36
N GLU A 103 -2.75 10.59 42.56
CA GLU A 103 -3.56 11.82 42.46
C GLU A 103 -4.19 12.01 41.07
N ASP A 104 -3.60 11.40 40.04
CA ASP A 104 -4.09 11.45 38.67
C ASP A 104 -5.44 10.74 38.47
N LEU A 105 -5.87 9.92 39.43
CA LEU A 105 -7.16 9.24 39.41
C LEU A 105 -8.32 10.14 39.86
N ALA A 106 -8.03 11.29 40.47
CA ALA A 106 -9.07 12.25 40.83
C ALA A 106 -9.83 12.72 39.57
N ASN A 107 -11.16 12.73 39.65
CA ASN A 107 -12.07 13.06 38.55
C ASN A 107 -12.03 12.09 37.35
N SER A 108 -11.39 10.92 37.48
CA SER A 108 -11.52 9.84 36.48
C SER A 108 -12.94 9.27 36.44
N ILE A 109 -13.31 8.60 35.35
CA ILE A 109 -14.63 7.99 35.17
C ILE A 109 -14.51 6.47 35.17
N VAL A 110 -15.34 5.81 35.99
CA VAL A 110 -15.55 4.37 35.93
C VAL A 110 -16.87 4.09 35.21
N MET A 111 -16.84 3.20 34.23
CA MET A 111 -17.97 2.83 33.39
C MET A 111 -17.93 1.34 32.99
N PRO A 112 -19.03 0.76 32.47
CA PRO A 112 -19.03 -0.62 32.00
C PRO A 112 -18.02 -0.81 30.88
N TRP A 113 -17.29 -1.93 30.90
CA TRP A 113 -16.52 -2.35 29.74
C TRP A 113 -17.49 -2.89 28.67
N ILE A 114 -17.36 -2.39 27.45
CA ILE A 114 -18.13 -2.86 26.30
C ILE A 114 -17.19 -3.69 25.44
N GLU A 115 -17.48 -4.99 25.33
CA GLU A 115 -16.72 -5.90 24.48
C GLU A 115 -17.19 -5.76 23.03
N GLY A 116 -16.26 -5.76 22.07
CA GLY A 116 -16.54 -5.76 20.64
C GLY A 116 -15.65 -4.79 19.85
N PRO A 117 -15.48 -4.99 18.53
CA PRO A 117 -14.76 -4.05 17.69
C PRO A 117 -15.56 -2.74 17.53
N THR A 118 -14.87 -1.64 17.31
CA THR A 118 -15.47 -0.42 16.77
C THR A 118 -15.76 -0.57 15.28
N TRP A 119 -16.64 0.24 14.72
CA TRP A 119 -16.82 0.29 13.26
C TRP A 119 -15.52 0.72 12.57
N ALA A 120 -14.69 1.57 13.20
CA ALA A 120 -13.36 1.90 12.69
C ALA A 120 -12.44 0.66 12.60
N ASP A 121 -12.49 -0.25 13.57
CA ASP A 121 -11.72 -1.51 13.49
C ASP A 121 -12.19 -2.36 12.30
N ILE A 122 -13.50 -2.43 12.04
CA ILE A 122 -14.05 -3.12 10.88
C ILE A 122 -13.56 -2.50 9.56
N LEU A 123 -13.55 -1.17 9.47
CA LEU A 123 -13.03 -0.43 8.32
C LEU A 123 -11.52 -0.68 8.13
N GLN A 124 -10.75 -0.69 9.21
CA GLN A 124 -9.29 -0.90 9.20
C GLN A 124 -8.94 -2.33 8.78
N GLU A 125 -9.59 -3.33 9.35
CA GLU A 125 -9.38 -4.75 9.05
C GLU A 125 -9.95 -5.17 7.69
N GLN A 126 -10.81 -4.33 7.09
CA GLN A 126 -11.67 -4.71 5.96
C GLN A 126 -12.44 -6.01 6.24
N ARG A 127 -12.86 -6.19 7.50
CA ARG A 127 -13.50 -7.42 7.95
C ARG A 127 -14.76 -7.65 7.11
N VAL A 128 -14.78 -8.77 6.41
CA VAL A 128 -15.90 -9.15 5.54
C VAL A 128 -17.11 -9.47 6.42
N LEU A 129 -18.22 -8.78 6.19
CA LEU A 129 -19.49 -9.03 6.85
C LEU A 129 -20.51 -9.51 5.83
N SER A 130 -21.35 -10.46 6.24
CA SER A 130 -22.47 -10.91 5.39
C SER A 130 -23.54 -9.82 5.30
N LYS A 131 -24.39 -9.92 4.27
CA LYS A 131 -25.57 -9.05 4.13
C LYS A 131 -26.44 -9.07 5.39
N GLU A 132 -26.69 -10.25 5.96
CA GLU A 132 -27.45 -10.38 7.21
C GLU A 132 -26.79 -9.67 8.39
N GLN A 133 -25.47 -9.81 8.56
CA GLN A 133 -24.73 -9.12 9.62
C GLN A 133 -24.80 -7.60 9.46
N CYS A 134 -24.57 -7.08 8.25
CA CYS A 134 -24.70 -5.65 7.95
C CYS A 134 -26.11 -5.14 8.30
N PHE A 135 -27.16 -5.90 7.96
CA PHE A 135 -28.53 -5.53 8.26
C PHE A 135 -28.80 -5.43 9.77
N PHE A 136 -28.41 -6.46 10.55
CA PHE A 136 -28.66 -6.46 11.99
C PHE A 136 -27.88 -5.39 12.74
N ILE A 137 -26.65 -5.09 12.31
CA ILE A 137 -25.87 -3.98 12.87
C ILE A 137 -26.54 -2.65 12.54
N ALA A 138 -26.93 -2.43 11.28
CA ALA A 138 -27.61 -1.21 10.85
C ALA A 138 -28.97 -1.01 11.57
N GLU A 139 -29.74 -2.08 11.73
CA GLU A 139 -31.03 -2.05 12.43
C GLU A 139 -30.87 -1.73 13.93
N ALA A 140 -29.88 -2.32 14.58
CA ALA A 140 -29.59 -2.04 15.99
C ALA A 140 -29.11 -0.59 16.19
N PHE A 141 -28.24 -0.09 15.29
CA PHE A 141 -27.78 1.29 15.29
C PHE A 141 -28.93 2.26 15.07
N LEU A 142 -29.78 2.00 14.07
CA LEU A 142 -30.98 2.79 13.80
C LEU A 142 -31.96 2.80 14.98
N THR A 143 -32.13 1.66 15.65
CA THR A 143 -32.97 1.57 16.86
C THR A 143 -32.46 2.47 17.97
N THR A 144 -31.14 2.48 18.22
CA THR A 144 -30.51 3.38 19.20
C THR A 144 -30.71 4.85 18.82
N LEU A 145 -30.44 5.23 17.56
CA LEU A 145 -30.60 6.61 17.09
C LEU A 145 -32.05 7.09 17.14
N LYS A 146 -33.01 6.23 16.80
CA LYS A 146 -34.45 6.53 16.92
C LYS A 146 -34.84 6.77 18.37
N MET A 147 -34.42 5.91 19.29
CA MET A 147 -34.70 6.10 20.73
C MET A 147 -34.07 7.39 21.27
N MET A 148 -32.85 7.73 20.83
CA MET A 148 -32.20 9.00 21.20
C MET A 148 -33.00 10.20 20.70
N GLU A 149 -33.40 10.19 19.43
CA GLU A 149 -34.17 11.27 18.81
C GLU A 149 -35.54 11.46 19.48
N GLU A 150 -36.25 10.37 19.81
CA GLU A 150 -37.51 10.39 20.55
C GLU A 150 -37.37 11.00 21.97
N ASN A 151 -36.18 10.89 22.56
CA ASN A 151 -35.84 11.49 23.85
C ASN A 151 -35.18 12.88 23.74
N GLU A 152 -35.13 13.46 22.53
CA GLU A 152 -34.46 14.73 22.21
C GLU A 152 -32.97 14.76 22.59
N VAL A 153 -32.30 13.62 22.46
CA VAL A 153 -30.88 13.43 22.74
C VAL A 153 -30.12 13.25 21.43
N ALA A 154 -28.93 13.84 21.34
CA ALA A 154 -28.02 13.63 20.21
C ALA A 154 -26.58 13.43 20.70
N HIS A 155 -25.81 12.60 20.00
CA HIS A 155 -24.40 12.34 20.25
C HIS A 155 -23.53 13.55 19.90
N ASN A 156 -23.87 14.26 18.81
CA ASN A 156 -23.16 15.41 18.23
C ASN A 156 -21.78 15.11 17.58
N ASP A 157 -21.26 13.90 17.74
CA ASP A 157 -19.98 13.48 17.17
C ASP A 157 -20.05 12.01 16.74
N LEU A 158 -21.09 11.63 15.99
CA LEU A 158 -21.17 10.27 15.43
C LEU A 158 -20.07 10.06 14.39
N SER A 159 -19.33 8.97 14.56
CA SER A 159 -18.25 8.54 13.68
C SER A 159 -17.97 7.05 13.87
N SER A 160 -17.18 6.45 12.98
CA SER A 160 -16.82 5.03 13.06
C SER A 160 -16.14 4.62 14.37
N SER A 161 -15.35 5.50 14.98
CA SER A 161 -14.65 5.21 16.25
C SER A 161 -15.58 5.21 17.46
N ASN A 162 -16.77 5.81 17.32
CA ASN A 162 -17.73 6.02 18.41
C ASN A 162 -18.87 4.98 18.42
N VAL A 163 -18.84 4.02 17.49
CA VAL A 163 -19.80 2.91 17.38
C VAL A 163 -19.08 1.60 17.67
N LEU A 164 -19.31 1.00 18.85
CA LEU A 164 -18.90 -0.38 19.13
C LEU A 164 -19.97 -1.37 18.67
N ILE A 165 -19.51 -2.56 18.28
CA ILE A 165 -20.36 -3.63 17.76
C ILE A 165 -20.19 -4.90 18.62
N PRO A 166 -20.80 -4.97 19.83
CA PRO A 166 -20.79 -6.17 20.66
C PRO A 166 -21.30 -7.43 19.96
N PHE A 167 -22.16 -7.27 18.95
CA PHE A 167 -22.62 -8.38 18.12
C PHE A 167 -21.48 -9.18 17.46
N LEU A 168 -20.33 -8.56 17.21
CA LEU A 168 -19.16 -9.18 16.59
C LEU A 168 -18.06 -9.53 17.60
N SER A 169 -18.35 -9.45 18.90
CA SER A 169 -17.42 -9.81 19.97
C SER A 169 -17.17 -11.32 20.01
N GLU A 170 -15.99 -11.73 20.51
CA GLU A 170 -15.65 -13.15 20.65
C GLU A 170 -16.49 -13.86 21.71
N ASN A 171 -17.00 -13.11 22.69
CA ASN A 171 -17.80 -13.60 23.81
C ASN A 171 -19.14 -12.84 23.88
N PRO A 172 -20.07 -13.07 22.93
CA PRO A 172 -21.33 -12.34 22.87
C PRO A 172 -22.18 -12.62 24.11
N ILE A 173 -22.68 -11.55 24.75
CA ILE A 173 -23.56 -11.67 25.90
C ILE A 173 -25.00 -11.79 25.41
N GLU A 174 -25.68 -12.88 25.76
CA GLU A 174 -27.08 -13.10 25.38
C GLU A 174 -27.98 -11.95 25.88
N GLY A 175 -28.79 -11.40 24.97
CA GLY A 175 -29.67 -10.28 25.26
C GLY A 175 -29.00 -8.91 25.30
N GLN A 176 -27.68 -8.81 25.06
CA GLN A 176 -27.01 -7.52 24.87
C GLN A 176 -27.42 -6.88 23.53
N HIS A 177 -27.57 -5.56 23.54
CA HIS A 177 -27.80 -4.81 22.30
C HIS A 177 -26.59 -4.93 21.36
N TYR A 178 -26.85 -4.98 20.06
CA TYR A 178 -25.82 -5.34 19.07
C TYR A 178 -24.78 -4.24 18.82
N ILE A 179 -25.10 -3.01 19.20
CA ILE A 179 -24.19 -1.86 19.14
C ILE A 179 -24.20 -1.10 20.47
N GLU A 180 -23.15 -0.32 20.72
CA GLU A 180 -23.09 0.63 21.83
C GLU A 180 -22.38 1.90 21.35
N LEU A 181 -22.90 3.08 21.70
CA LEU A 181 -22.26 4.36 21.42
C LEU A 181 -21.36 4.77 22.57
N VAL A 182 -20.16 5.28 22.25
CA VAL A 182 -19.15 5.73 23.21
C VAL A 182 -18.68 7.15 22.91
N ASP A 183 -17.89 7.73 23.82
CA ASP A 183 -17.52 9.16 23.83
C ASP A 183 -18.74 10.10 24.02
N VAL A 184 -19.62 9.64 24.90
CA VAL A 184 -20.89 10.25 25.31
C VAL A 184 -20.73 11.48 26.22
N GLU A 185 -19.59 12.16 26.20
CA GLU A 185 -19.23 13.28 27.09
C GLU A 185 -19.80 14.60 26.57
N GLN A 186 -19.97 14.71 25.26
CA GLN A 186 -20.45 15.90 24.55
C GLN A 186 -21.84 15.67 23.93
N MET A 187 -22.64 14.79 24.52
CA MET A 187 -24.03 14.57 24.09
C MET A 187 -24.92 15.79 24.41
N TYR A 188 -25.77 16.13 23.45
CA TYR A 188 -26.86 17.09 23.63
C TYR A 188 -28.05 16.42 24.35
N GLY A 189 -28.69 17.19 25.22
CA GLY A 189 -30.06 16.96 25.65
C GLY A 189 -30.70 18.21 26.23
N PRO A 190 -32.03 18.25 26.44
CA PRO A 190 -32.76 19.49 26.78
C PRO A 190 -32.30 20.18 28.07
N LYS A 191 -31.73 19.41 29.01
CA LYS A 191 -31.21 19.88 30.31
C LYS A 191 -29.69 19.79 30.43
N SER A 192 -29.00 19.43 29.33
CA SER A 192 -27.55 19.35 29.28
C SER A 192 -26.93 20.75 29.28
N LYS A 193 -25.75 20.90 29.87
CA LYS A 193 -25.00 22.15 29.81
C LYS A 193 -24.32 22.24 28.45
N ARG A 194 -24.57 23.31 27.70
CA ARG A 194 -23.85 23.60 26.46
C ARG A 194 -22.35 23.77 26.75
N PRO A 195 -21.45 23.02 26.07
CA PRO A 195 -20.01 23.14 26.25
C PRO A 195 -19.49 24.47 25.66
N SER A 196 -18.31 24.89 26.13
CA SER A 196 -17.64 26.11 25.63
C SER A 196 -17.10 25.94 24.22
N LEU A 197 -16.66 24.73 23.86
CA LEU A 197 -16.26 24.34 22.52
C LEU A 197 -17.30 23.35 21.98
N LEU A 198 -17.87 23.64 20.81
CA LEU A 198 -18.81 22.75 20.17
C LEU A 198 -18.08 21.68 19.33
N PRO A 199 -18.60 20.44 19.26
CA PRO A 199 -18.13 19.44 18.32
C PRO A 199 -18.16 19.99 16.89
N ALA A 200 -17.04 19.90 16.18
CA ALA A 200 -16.91 20.33 14.78
C ALA A 200 -17.36 19.23 13.78
N GLY A 201 -17.79 18.07 14.28
CA GLY A 201 -18.03 16.88 13.50
C GLY A 201 -16.73 16.15 13.12
N SER A 202 -16.89 14.88 12.73
CA SER A 202 -15.78 14.01 12.34
C SER A 202 -15.58 14.00 10.82
N ALA A 203 -14.32 13.96 10.39
CA ALA A 203 -13.94 13.90 8.98
C ALA A 203 -14.60 12.70 8.28
N GLY A 204 -15.23 12.92 7.11
CA GLY A 204 -15.98 11.88 6.38
C GLY A 204 -17.40 11.63 6.89
N TYR A 205 -17.83 12.30 7.97
CA TYR A 205 -19.18 12.18 8.55
C TYR A 205 -19.90 13.53 8.70
N ALA A 206 -19.16 14.63 8.79
CA ALA A 206 -19.72 15.97 8.95
C ALA A 206 -20.29 16.53 7.63
N PRO A 207 -21.46 17.21 7.67
CA PRO A 207 -21.99 17.91 6.50
C PRO A 207 -21.22 19.20 6.22
N VAL A 208 -21.24 19.67 4.96
CA VAL A 208 -20.50 20.88 4.55
C VAL A 208 -21.05 22.17 5.15
N TYR A 209 -22.32 22.17 5.57
CA TYR A 209 -22.96 23.32 6.23
C TYR A 209 -22.63 23.42 7.74
N LEU A 210 -21.77 22.56 8.28
CA LEU A 210 -21.31 22.61 9.66
C LEU A 210 -20.13 23.58 9.83
N GLU A 211 -20.41 24.87 10.00
CA GLU A 211 -19.35 25.90 10.13
C GLU A 211 -18.94 26.23 11.57
N ASN A 212 -19.88 26.22 12.52
CA ASN A 212 -19.67 26.77 13.88
C ASN A 212 -19.81 25.71 15.00
N GLY A 213 -19.69 24.43 14.63
CA GLY A 213 -19.97 23.30 15.51
C GLY A 213 -21.45 23.13 15.85
N ILE A 214 -21.79 22.01 16.51
CA ILE A 214 -23.18 21.56 16.63
C ILE A 214 -23.63 21.36 18.08
N TRP A 215 -24.87 21.76 18.39
CA TRP A 215 -25.49 21.54 19.70
C TRP A 215 -27.03 21.60 19.63
N GLN A 216 -27.65 20.57 19.04
CA GLN A 216 -29.10 20.49 18.85
C GLN A 216 -29.57 19.03 18.77
N LYS A 217 -30.88 18.80 18.86
CA LYS A 217 -31.43 17.43 18.91
C LYS A 217 -31.39 16.68 17.57
N GLU A 218 -31.35 17.40 16.44
CA GLU A 218 -31.29 16.82 15.10
C GLU A 218 -29.84 16.56 14.63
N ALA A 219 -28.84 16.83 15.48
CA ALA A 219 -27.43 16.86 15.13
C ALA A 219 -26.90 15.58 14.45
N ASP A 220 -27.44 14.44 14.86
CA ASP A 220 -26.97 13.13 14.44
C ASP A 220 -27.51 12.69 13.08
N ARG A 221 -28.55 13.33 12.54
CA ARG A 221 -29.28 12.80 11.36
C ARG A 221 -28.39 12.61 10.13
N PHE A 222 -27.53 13.58 9.85
CA PHE A 222 -26.63 13.49 8.70
C PHE A 222 -25.57 12.41 8.90
N ALA A 223 -24.77 12.49 9.97
CA ALA A 223 -23.71 11.52 10.26
C ALA A 223 -24.26 10.09 10.45
N GLY A 224 -25.44 9.95 11.06
CA GLY A 224 -26.16 8.69 11.21
C GLY A 224 -26.58 8.11 9.86
N ALA A 225 -27.04 8.93 8.91
CA ALA A 225 -27.34 8.47 7.55
C ALA A 225 -26.07 8.00 6.80
N ILE A 226 -24.95 8.71 6.96
CA ILE A 226 -23.65 8.29 6.38
C ILE A 226 -23.23 6.92 6.94
N LEU A 227 -23.22 6.76 8.26
CA LEU A 227 -22.88 5.49 8.92
C LEU A 227 -23.84 4.36 8.54
N LEU A 228 -25.14 4.61 8.45
CA LEU A 228 -26.11 3.62 7.97
C LEU A 228 -25.81 3.18 6.53
N GLY A 229 -25.49 4.13 5.65
CA GLY A 229 -25.07 3.85 4.28
C GLY A 229 -23.80 3.00 4.21
N GLU A 230 -22.78 3.36 5.01
CA GLU A 230 -21.53 2.59 5.12
C GLU A 230 -21.80 1.16 5.59
N VAL A 231 -22.51 0.98 6.71
CA VAL A 231 -22.78 -0.34 7.29
C VAL A 231 -23.58 -1.23 6.34
N LEU A 232 -24.64 -0.70 5.74
CA LEU A 232 -25.50 -1.44 4.82
C LEU A 232 -24.76 -1.85 3.53
N SER A 233 -23.85 -1.03 3.02
CA SER A 233 -23.14 -1.32 1.77
C SER A 233 -21.88 -2.18 1.98
N TRP A 234 -21.43 -2.36 3.23
CA TRP A 234 -20.16 -3.01 3.56
C TRP A 234 -20.03 -4.48 3.13
N CYS A 235 -21.14 -5.17 2.90
CA CYS A 235 -21.12 -6.54 2.39
C CYS A 235 -20.55 -6.62 0.95
N SER A 236 -20.57 -5.51 0.20
CA SER A 236 -19.97 -5.40 -1.13
C SER A 236 -18.44 -5.27 -1.08
N GLU A 237 -17.76 -6.10 -1.86
CA GLU A 237 -16.31 -6.02 -2.03
C GLU A 237 -15.87 -4.71 -2.68
N GLU A 238 -16.65 -4.21 -3.64
CA GLU A 238 -16.35 -2.97 -4.35
C GLU A 238 -16.38 -1.76 -3.39
N ILE A 239 -17.31 -1.76 -2.43
CA ILE A 239 -17.37 -0.75 -1.37
C ILE A 239 -16.13 -0.82 -0.50
N ARG A 240 -15.75 -2.02 -0.03
CA ARG A 240 -14.55 -2.18 0.82
C ARG A 240 -13.27 -1.72 0.12
N ASN A 241 -13.13 -2.05 -1.17
CA ASN A 241 -11.96 -1.69 -1.97
C ASN A 241 -11.85 -0.19 -2.28
N ASN A 242 -12.98 0.54 -2.27
CA ASN A 242 -13.02 1.96 -2.59
C ASN A 242 -13.04 2.89 -1.38
N LYS A 243 -13.04 2.39 -0.14
CA LYS A 243 -13.03 3.23 1.09
C LYS A 243 -11.86 4.22 1.09
N TRP A 244 -12.06 5.40 1.67
CA TRP A 244 -11.02 6.45 1.72
C TRP A 244 -9.89 6.11 2.71
N THR A 245 -10.23 5.83 3.96
CA THR A 245 -9.24 5.55 5.02
C THR A 245 -9.67 4.36 5.88
N ASP A 246 -8.89 4.06 6.90
CA ASP A 246 -9.24 3.10 7.95
C ASP A 246 -10.27 3.65 8.94
N ALA A 247 -10.66 4.92 8.82
CA ALA A 247 -11.61 5.57 9.71
C ALA A 247 -12.89 6.08 9.02
N SER A 248 -12.95 6.16 7.69
CA SER A 248 -14.14 6.61 6.97
C SER A 248 -14.19 6.07 5.54
N TYR A 249 -15.40 5.89 5.01
CA TYR A 249 -15.58 5.57 3.60
C TYR A 249 -15.37 6.81 2.71
N PHE A 250 -15.97 7.95 3.07
CA PHE A 250 -15.85 9.19 2.31
C PHE A 250 -14.64 10.03 2.72
N LYS A 251 -14.12 10.78 1.75
CA LYS A 251 -13.15 11.87 1.97
C LYS A 251 -13.88 13.14 2.44
N THR A 252 -13.21 13.98 3.23
CA THR A 252 -13.84 15.21 3.74
C THR A 252 -14.25 16.17 2.62
N GLU A 253 -13.46 16.29 1.55
CA GLU A 253 -13.80 17.18 0.44
C GLU A 253 -14.84 16.57 -0.52
N GLU A 254 -15.17 15.29 -0.35
CA GLU A 254 -16.21 14.61 -1.14
C GLU A 254 -17.61 14.75 -0.52
N MET A 255 -17.68 15.16 0.74
CA MET A 255 -18.95 15.28 1.46
C MET A 255 -19.92 16.18 0.72
N GLN A 256 -21.12 15.66 0.43
CA GLN A 256 -22.17 16.37 -0.30
C GLN A 256 -21.77 16.83 -1.72
N THR A 257 -20.87 16.08 -2.36
CA THR A 257 -20.50 16.26 -3.78
C THR A 257 -20.84 15.01 -4.59
N GLU A 258 -21.01 15.17 -5.90
CA GLU A 258 -21.11 14.02 -6.82
C GLU A 258 -19.71 13.43 -7.03
N CYS A 259 -19.48 12.24 -6.49
CA CYS A 259 -18.21 11.53 -6.57
C CYS A 259 -18.42 10.02 -6.79
N GLU A 260 -17.38 9.31 -7.24
CA GLU A 260 -17.46 7.88 -7.55
C GLU A 260 -17.92 7.06 -6.33
N ARG A 261 -17.42 7.37 -5.13
CA ARG A 261 -17.83 6.72 -3.87
C ARG A 261 -19.30 6.92 -3.57
N TYR A 262 -19.81 8.13 -3.79
CA TYR A 262 -21.21 8.44 -3.54
C TYR A 262 -22.11 7.66 -4.51
N THR A 263 -21.77 7.70 -5.80
CA THR A 263 -22.49 6.96 -6.83
C THR A 263 -22.49 5.45 -6.56
N LEU A 264 -21.32 4.89 -6.22
CA LEU A 264 -21.18 3.47 -5.91
C LEU A 264 -22.01 3.06 -4.68
N LEU A 265 -21.90 3.80 -3.58
CA LEU A 265 -22.67 3.52 -2.36
C LEU A 265 -24.18 3.64 -2.61
N GLN A 266 -24.61 4.66 -3.35
CA GLN A 266 -26.02 4.84 -3.69
C GLN A 266 -26.56 3.68 -4.56
N GLN A 267 -25.76 3.21 -5.52
CA GLN A 267 -26.10 2.04 -6.34
C GLN A 267 -26.19 0.77 -5.49
N GLU A 268 -25.24 0.56 -4.59
CA GLU A 268 -25.23 -0.62 -3.72
C GLU A 268 -26.43 -0.62 -2.77
N LEU A 269 -26.77 0.54 -2.20
CA LEU A 269 -27.96 0.69 -1.36
C LEU A 269 -29.25 0.33 -2.12
N HIS A 270 -29.36 0.80 -3.37
CA HIS A 270 -30.51 0.54 -4.23
C HIS A 270 -30.61 -0.95 -4.60
N ASN A 271 -29.48 -1.56 -4.97
CA ASN A 271 -29.44 -2.91 -5.52
C ASN A 271 -29.60 -4.00 -4.45
N GLN A 272 -28.97 -3.83 -3.29
CA GLN A 272 -28.97 -4.86 -2.25
C GLN A 272 -30.19 -4.82 -1.35
N TRP A 273 -30.78 -3.66 -1.12
CA TRP A 273 -31.79 -3.48 -0.08
C TRP A 273 -33.14 -3.10 -0.66
N ASN A 274 -33.28 -1.85 -1.12
CA ASN A 274 -34.38 -1.35 -1.93
C ASN A 274 -34.13 0.12 -2.32
N GLY A 275 -34.93 0.62 -3.27
CA GLY A 275 -34.85 2.01 -3.70
C GLY A 275 -35.24 3.05 -2.63
N GLU A 276 -36.03 2.70 -1.62
CA GLU A 276 -36.45 3.62 -0.56
C GLU A 276 -35.29 3.97 0.38
N ILE A 277 -34.45 2.99 0.76
CA ILE A 277 -33.23 3.19 1.54
C ILE A 277 -32.26 4.11 0.80
N ALA A 278 -32.06 3.88 -0.49
CA ALA A 278 -31.22 4.74 -1.33
C ALA A 278 -31.78 6.17 -1.46
N GLN A 279 -33.11 6.33 -1.48
CA GLN A 279 -33.76 7.65 -1.49
C GLN A 279 -33.55 8.42 -0.20
N LEU A 280 -33.69 7.76 0.97
CA LEU A 280 -33.43 8.38 2.26
C LEU A 280 -31.97 8.81 2.40
N PHE A 281 -31.03 7.96 1.94
CA PHE A 281 -29.61 8.32 1.89
C PHE A 281 -29.37 9.55 1.02
N ASN A 282 -29.92 9.56 -0.20
CA ASN A 282 -29.82 10.68 -1.13
C ASN A 282 -30.44 11.97 -0.56
N GLN A 283 -31.56 11.88 0.18
CA GLN A 283 -32.15 13.03 0.86
C GLN A 283 -31.21 13.59 1.93
N ALA A 284 -30.57 12.73 2.73
CA ALA A 284 -29.59 13.18 3.72
C ALA A 284 -28.38 13.84 3.05
N TRP A 285 -27.83 13.22 2.00
CA TRP A 285 -26.67 13.72 1.25
C TRP A 285 -26.90 15.11 0.65
N ASN A 286 -28.12 15.38 0.16
CA ASN A 286 -28.49 16.64 -0.47
C ASN A 286 -29.12 17.67 0.49
N SER A 287 -29.12 17.40 1.80
CA SER A 287 -29.67 18.32 2.80
C SER A 287 -28.80 19.58 2.95
N ASN A 288 -29.40 20.71 3.29
CA ASN A 288 -28.69 21.95 3.65
C ASN A 288 -28.80 22.27 5.14
N THR A 289 -29.64 21.52 5.85
CA THR A 289 -29.81 21.62 7.31
C THR A 289 -30.08 20.25 7.91
N PHE A 290 -29.77 20.07 9.19
CA PHE A 290 -30.06 18.83 9.92
C PHE A 290 -31.56 18.49 9.95
N ALA A 291 -32.44 19.48 9.91
CA ALA A 291 -33.89 19.27 9.91
C ALA A 291 -34.41 18.71 8.57
N GLU A 292 -33.71 18.98 7.47
CA GLU A 292 -34.03 18.44 6.13
C GLU A 292 -33.62 16.97 5.95
N CYS A 293 -32.64 16.50 6.74
CA CYS A 293 -32.31 15.08 6.79
C CYS A 293 -33.53 14.25 7.25
N PRO A 294 -33.73 13.04 6.70
CA PRO A 294 -34.78 12.16 7.19
C PRO A 294 -34.62 11.87 8.68
N SER A 295 -35.75 11.76 9.39
CA SER A 295 -35.74 11.34 10.79
C SER A 295 -35.42 9.85 10.91
N PHE A 296 -34.92 9.42 12.06
CA PHE A 296 -34.63 8.00 12.28
C PHE A 296 -35.91 7.17 12.35
N ALA A 297 -37.06 7.78 12.67
CA ALA A 297 -38.36 7.14 12.53
C ALA A 297 -38.68 6.78 11.06
N GLN A 298 -38.40 7.70 10.11
CA GLN A 298 -38.61 7.43 8.67
C GLN A 298 -37.70 6.30 8.17
N TRP A 299 -36.43 6.32 8.58
CA TRP A 299 -35.50 5.21 8.29
C TRP A 299 -36.02 3.88 8.84
N TYR A 300 -36.54 3.87 10.08
CA TYR A 300 -37.01 2.66 10.75
C TYR A 300 -38.22 2.03 10.04
N ASP A 301 -39.17 2.86 9.58
CA ASP A 301 -40.33 2.40 8.83
C ASP A 301 -39.93 1.69 7.53
N VAL A 302 -38.91 2.21 6.81
CA VAL A 302 -38.38 1.59 5.59
C VAL A 302 -37.62 0.29 5.88
N PHE A 303 -36.82 0.26 6.96
CA PHE A 303 -36.07 -0.94 7.37
C PHE A 303 -37.00 -2.13 7.67
N HIS A 304 -38.20 -1.89 8.21
CA HIS A 304 -39.15 -2.97 8.48
C HIS A 304 -39.54 -3.73 7.20
N SER A 305 -39.71 -3.04 6.08
CA SER A 305 -40.01 -3.65 4.78
C SER A 305 -38.82 -4.45 4.23
N ALA A 306 -37.59 -3.97 4.44
CA ALA A 306 -36.37 -4.64 4.00
C ALA A 306 -36.07 -5.93 4.77
N ARG A 307 -36.47 -6.01 6.05
CA ARG A 307 -36.23 -7.18 6.93
C ARG A 307 -36.79 -8.49 6.39
N GLU A 308 -37.96 -8.45 5.76
CA GLU A 308 -38.60 -9.64 5.19
C GLU A 308 -37.87 -10.12 3.93
N ILE A 309 -37.29 -9.21 3.14
CA ILE A 309 -36.46 -9.55 1.97
C ILE A 309 -35.19 -10.29 2.43
N VAL A 310 -34.51 -9.78 3.46
CA VAL A 310 -33.28 -10.39 4.00
C VAL A 310 -33.54 -11.81 4.50
N LYS A 311 -34.67 -12.05 5.19
CA LYS A 311 -35.04 -13.41 5.64
C LYS A 311 -35.30 -14.37 4.48
N ILE A 312 -35.93 -13.90 3.41
CA ILE A 312 -36.21 -14.72 2.22
C ILE A 312 -34.90 -15.04 1.47
N ASP A 313 -34.04 -14.04 1.28
CA ASP A 313 -32.72 -14.19 0.65
C ASP A 313 -31.85 -15.19 1.44
N ALA A 314 -31.78 -15.06 2.77
CA ALA A 314 -31.02 -15.98 3.63
C ALA A 314 -31.52 -17.43 3.52
N LYS A 315 -32.84 -17.61 3.46
CA LYS A 315 -33.45 -18.94 3.28
C LYS A 315 -33.12 -19.53 1.91
N ARG A 316 -33.19 -18.71 0.85
CA ARG A 316 -32.86 -19.15 -0.52
C ARG A 316 -31.38 -19.50 -0.65
N GLN A 317 -30.49 -18.67 -0.10
CA GLN A 317 -29.06 -18.92 -0.12
C GLN A 317 -28.72 -20.21 0.64
N SER A 318 -29.34 -20.45 1.80
CA SER A 318 -29.20 -21.71 2.53
C SER A 318 -29.68 -22.93 1.72
N GLU A 319 -30.78 -22.80 0.98
CA GLU A 319 -31.28 -23.87 0.10
C GLU A 319 -30.34 -24.15 -1.10
N GLU A 320 -29.77 -23.09 -1.70
CA GLU A 320 -28.79 -23.20 -2.80
C GLU A 320 -27.46 -23.80 -2.33
N GLU A 321 -26.94 -23.36 -1.18
CA GLU A 321 -25.73 -23.92 -0.55
C GLU A 321 -25.92 -25.39 -0.16
N HIS A 322 -27.08 -25.73 0.41
CA HIS A 322 -27.43 -27.12 0.72
C HIS A 322 -27.49 -27.98 -0.55
N SER A 323 -28.09 -27.48 -1.64
CA SER A 323 -28.13 -28.19 -2.92
C SER A 323 -26.73 -28.39 -3.52
N LEU A 324 -25.87 -27.37 -3.46
CA LEU A 324 -24.50 -27.45 -3.95
C LEU A 324 -23.67 -28.45 -3.11
N PHE A 325 -23.85 -28.44 -1.79
CA PHE A 325 -23.21 -29.38 -0.88
C PHE A 325 -23.62 -30.83 -1.18
N VAL A 326 -24.93 -31.10 -1.36
CA VAL A 326 -25.43 -32.42 -1.78
C VAL A 326 -24.83 -32.84 -3.11
N SER A 327 -24.72 -31.93 -4.08
CA SER A 327 -24.10 -32.21 -5.38
C SER A 327 -22.63 -32.60 -5.26
N LYS A 328 -21.84 -31.88 -4.44
CA LYS A 328 -20.42 -32.21 -4.21
C LYS A 328 -20.25 -33.56 -3.50
N CYS A 329 -21.13 -33.89 -2.54
CA CYS A 329 -21.14 -35.20 -1.89
C CYS A 329 -21.45 -36.33 -2.88
N LEU A 330 -22.40 -36.15 -3.79
CA LEU A 330 -22.69 -37.13 -4.84
C LEU A 330 -21.50 -37.36 -5.76
N GLU A 331 -20.79 -36.29 -6.11
CA GLU A 331 -19.61 -36.38 -6.96
C GLU A 331 -18.48 -37.16 -6.27
N ILE A 332 -18.23 -36.91 -4.98
CA ILE A 332 -17.30 -37.73 -4.19
C ILE A 332 -17.74 -39.20 -4.18
N ALA A 333 -19.03 -39.48 -3.97
CA ALA A 333 -19.54 -40.85 -3.93
C ALA A 333 -19.28 -41.58 -5.26
N ARG A 334 -19.45 -40.90 -6.39
CA ARG A 334 -19.13 -41.42 -7.73
C ARG A 334 -17.63 -41.63 -7.93
N LEU A 335 -16.80 -40.65 -7.55
CA LEU A 335 -15.34 -40.76 -7.66
C LEU A 335 -14.79 -41.91 -6.81
N LEU A 336 -15.35 -42.16 -5.62
CA LEU A 336 -15.04 -43.32 -4.81
C LEU A 336 -15.43 -44.63 -5.51
N GLU A 337 -16.59 -44.66 -6.16
CA GLU A 337 -17.08 -45.84 -6.89
C GLU A 337 -16.21 -46.15 -8.11
N GLU A 338 -15.89 -45.14 -8.92
CA GLU A 338 -15.04 -45.25 -10.12
C GLU A 338 -13.63 -45.73 -9.81
N ARG A 339 -13.05 -45.25 -8.70
CA ARG A 339 -11.72 -45.67 -8.22
C ARG A 339 -11.74 -47.03 -7.51
N GLY A 340 -12.91 -47.67 -7.42
CA GLY A 340 -13.06 -49.00 -6.85
C GLY A 340 -13.16 -49.04 -5.32
N PHE A 341 -13.26 -47.89 -4.65
CA PHE A 341 -13.48 -47.76 -3.20
C PHE A 341 -14.95 -48.00 -2.83
N LYS A 342 -15.48 -49.18 -3.18
CA LYS A 342 -16.92 -49.52 -3.10
C LYS A 342 -17.53 -49.34 -1.71
N GLN A 343 -16.80 -49.69 -0.64
CA GLN A 343 -17.29 -49.51 0.74
C GLN A 343 -17.42 -48.02 1.12
N ALA A 344 -16.53 -47.17 0.62
CA ALA A 344 -16.55 -45.74 0.88
C ALA A 344 -17.63 -45.03 0.04
N ALA A 345 -17.80 -45.44 -1.22
CA ALA A 345 -18.91 -45.00 -2.06
C ALA A 345 -20.27 -45.36 -1.43
N LEU A 346 -20.43 -46.61 -0.99
CA LEU A 346 -21.63 -47.07 -0.30
C LEU A 346 -21.91 -46.29 0.99
N TYR A 347 -20.87 -45.97 1.77
CA TYR A 347 -20.99 -45.13 2.96
C TYR A 347 -21.49 -43.72 2.62
N GLU A 348 -20.96 -43.09 1.57
CA GLU A 348 -21.37 -41.72 1.19
C GLU A 348 -22.77 -41.69 0.59
N TYR A 349 -23.13 -42.63 -0.28
CA TYR A 349 -24.50 -42.75 -0.80
C TYR A 349 -25.53 -42.94 0.32
N LYS A 350 -25.22 -43.77 1.34
CA LYS A 350 -26.08 -43.93 2.52
C LYS A 350 -26.17 -42.65 3.36
N THR A 351 -25.07 -41.90 3.48
CA THR A 351 -25.04 -40.65 4.23
C THR A 351 -25.90 -39.59 3.54
N ILE A 352 -25.79 -39.48 2.21
CA ILE A 352 -26.64 -38.59 1.40
C ILE A 352 -28.10 -39.00 1.55
N PHE A 353 -28.42 -40.28 1.41
CA PHE A 353 -29.79 -40.80 1.48
C PHE A 353 -30.46 -40.55 2.84
N ASN A 354 -29.74 -40.77 3.96
CA ASN A 354 -30.29 -40.72 5.31
C ASN A 354 -30.24 -39.35 5.97
N SER A 355 -29.24 -38.52 5.65
CA SER A 355 -28.89 -37.36 6.48
C SER A 355 -28.89 -36.02 5.74
N LEU A 356 -28.92 -36.01 4.40
CA LEU A 356 -28.83 -34.76 3.62
C LEU A 356 -30.14 -34.37 2.91
N ASN A 357 -31.26 -35.01 3.28
CA ASN A 357 -32.60 -34.72 2.74
C ASN A 357 -32.64 -34.52 1.21
N PRO A 358 -32.16 -35.50 0.40
CA PRO A 358 -32.14 -35.35 -1.05
C PRO A 358 -33.56 -35.29 -1.62
N SER A 359 -33.67 -34.75 -2.84
CA SER A 359 -34.94 -34.69 -3.57
C SER A 359 -35.57 -36.07 -3.73
N THR A 360 -36.89 -36.13 -3.87
CA THR A 360 -37.62 -37.40 -3.99
C THR A 360 -37.12 -38.27 -5.14
N ALA A 361 -36.76 -37.66 -6.27
CA ALA A 361 -36.18 -38.36 -7.43
C ALA A 361 -34.80 -38.94 -7.11
N LEU A 362 -33.93 -38.14 -6.49
CA LEU A 362 -32.59 -38.57 -6.09
C LEU A 362 -32.62 -39.67 -5.02
N LYS A 363 -33.60 -39.64 -4.09
CA LYS A 363 -33.81 -40.73 -3.13
C LYS A 363 -34.08 -42.07 -3.82
N GLN A 364 -34.86 -42.08 -4.90
CA GLN A 364 -35.15 -43.30 -5.65
C GLN A 364 -33.91 -43.85 -6.36
N GLU A 365 -33.11 -42.96 -6.96
CA GLU A 365 -31.84 -43.31 -7.61
C GLU A 365 -30.83 -43.87 -6.60
N LEU A 366 -30.63 -43.17 -5.47
CA LEU A 366 -29.73 -43.61 -4.40
C LEU A 366 -30.17 -44.95 -3.81
N ALA A 367 -31.46 -45.18 -3.61
CA ALA A 367 -31.97 -46.46 -3.10
C ALA A 367 -31.58 -47.64 -4.02
N TYR A 368 -31.63 -47.44 -5.34
CA TYR A 368 -31.20 -48.45 -6.31
C TYR A 368 -29.68 -48.68 -6.27
N ILE A 369 -28.88 -47.61 -6.25
CA ILE A 369 -27.41 -47.69 -6.20
C ILE A 369 -26.94 -48.38 -4.90
N ILE A 370 -27.51 -47.99 -3.76
CA ILE A 370 -27.21 -48.59 -2.44
C ILE A 370 -27.51 -50.09 -2.47
N GLN A 371 -28.68 -50.49 -2.97
CA GLN A 371 -29.06 -51.90 -3.05
C GLN A 371 -28.09 -52.72 -3.93
N LEU A 372 -27.62 -52.15 -5.04
CA LEU A 372 -26.69 -52.81 -5.96
C LEU A 372 -25.31 -53.00 -5.31
N LEU A 373 -24.81 -51.99 -4.60
CA LEU A 373 -23.51 -52.04 -3.90
C LEU A 373 -23.55 -52.95 -2.66
N GLU A 374 -24.66 -52.97 -1.90
CA GLU A 374 -24.86 -53.87 -0.75
C GLU A 374 -24.83 -55.36 -1.14
N ASN A 375 -25.30 -55.70 -2.34
CA ASN A 375 -25.22 -57.07 -2.84
C ASN A 375 -23.78 -57.52 -3.16
N GLN A 376 -22.84 -56.58 -3.31
CA GLN A 376 -21.43 -56.86 -3.60
C GLN A 376 -20.54 -56.82 -2.35
N GLU A 377 -20.93 -56.08 -1.32
CA GLU A 377 -20.16 -55.86 -0.09
C GLU A 377 -21.06 -56.04 1.14
N SER A 378 -20.81 -57.07 1.95
CA SER A 378 -21.73 -57.46 3.02
C SER A 378 -21.62 -56.65 4.31
N GLU A 379 -20.55 -55.85 4.53
CA GLU A 379 -20.38 -55.05 5.75
C GLU A 379 -19.42 -53.85 5.59
N ILE A 380 -19.81 -52.65 6.05
CA ILE A 380 -18.99 -51.42 5.98
C ILE A 380 -17.94 -51.41 7.08
N ASN A 381 -16.67 -51.45 6.71
CA ASN A 381 -15.57 -51.27 7.67
C ASN A 381 -15.15 -49.80 7.73
N GLN A 382 -15.48 -49.10 8.83
CA GLN A 382 -15.21 -47.67 9.01
C GLN A 382 -13.73 -47.29 8.84
N LYS A 383 -12.80 -48.16 9.25
CA LYS A 383 -11.36 -47.91 9.10
C LYS A 383 -10.93 -47.94 7.64
N LYS A 384 -11.48 -48.87 6.86
CA LYS A 384 -11.25 -48.94 5.40
C LYS A 384 -11.87 -47.75 4.68
N VAL A 385 -13.08 -47.34 5.08
CA VAL A 385 -13.74 -46.14 4.52
C VAL A 385 -12.87 -44.91 4.74
N LEU A 386 -12.42 -44.66 5.97
CA LEU A 386 -11.56 -43.52 6.29
C LEU A 386 -10.27 -43.52 5.45
N GLN A 387 -9.65 -44.70 5.30
CA GLN A 387 -8.46 -44.86 4.47
C GLN A 387 -8.73 -44.53 2.99
N SER A 388 -9.85 -44.99 2.43
CA SER A 388 -10.25 -44.67 1.06
C SER A 388 -10.51 -43.18 0.84
N TYR A 389 -11.02 -42.46 1.84
CA TYR A 389 -11.17 -41.01 1.77
C TYR A 389 -9.82 -40.28 1.74
N VAL A 390 -8.86 -40.71 2.57
CA VAL A 390 -7.50 -40.14 2.57
C VAL A 390 -6.79 -40.42 1.24
N GLU A 391 -6.92 -41.64 0.72
CA GLU A 391 -6.38 -42.03 -0.59
C GLU A 391 -7.00 -41.19 -1.71
N LEU A 392 -8.33 -41.04 -1.73
CA LEU A 392 -9.03 -40.19 -2.69
C LEU A 392 -8.56 -38.72 -2.62
N ALA A 393 -8.47 -38.14 -1.41
CA ALA A 393 -8.06 -36.75 -1.24
C ALA A 393 -6.63 -36.53 -1.77
N THR A 394 -5.72 -37.45 -1.47
CA THR A 394 -4.33 -37.41 -1.94
C THR A 394 -4.22 -37.58 -3.46
N GLU A 395 -5.07 -38.42 -4.07
CA GLU A 395 -5.13 -38.55 -5.53
C GLU A 395 -5.63 -37.27 -6.20
N LEU A 396 -6.68 -36.65 -5.64
CA LEU A 396 -7.21 -35.39 -6.15
C LEU A 396 -6.19 -34.24 -6.05
N GLU A 397 -5.37 -34.20 -4.99
CA GLU A 397 -4.24 -33.27 -4.92
C GLU A 397 -3.23 -33.49 -6.06
N ARG A 398 -2.86 -34.75 -6.35
CA ARG A 398 -1.93 -35.09 -7.44
C ARG A 398 -2.49 -34.78 -8.81
N GLU A 399 -3.81 -34.86 -8.97
CA GLU A 399 -4.54 -34.48 -10.19
C GLU A 399 -4.73 -32.95 -10.31
N ASN A 400 -4.20 -32.17 -9.36
CA ASN A 400 -4.38 -30.72 -9.25
C ASN A 400 -5.86 -30.31 -9.08
N ASN A 401 -6.72 -31.20 -8.58
CA ASN A 401 -8.11 -30.91 -8.26
C ASN A 401 -8.24 -30.48 -6.78
N LYS A 402 -7.61 -29.35 -6.47
CA LYS A 402 -7.46 -28.84 -5.08
C LYS A 402 -8.78 -28.54 -4.39
N GLU A 403 -9.79 -28.08 -5.13
CA GLU A 403 -11.11 -27.77 -4.58
C GLU A 403 -11.80 -29.03 -4.04
N TYR A 404 -11.82 -30.11 -4.83
CA TYR A 404 -12.40 -31.38 -4.39
C TYR A 404 -11.53 -32.06 -3.34
N ALA A 405 -10.20 -31.97 -3.42
CA ALA A 405 -9.30 -32.47 -2.38
C ALA A 405 -9.61 -31.82 -1.02
N CYS A 406 -9.69 -30.48 -0.96
CA CYS A 406 -10.11 -29.73 0.22
C CYS A 406 -11.48 -30.19 0.74
N PHE A 407 -12.44 -30.39 -0.15
CA PHE A 407 -13.77 -30.83 0.23
C PHE A 407 -13.74 -32.25 0.83
N VAL A 408 -13.01 -33.21 0.25
CA VAL A 408 -12.82 -34.56 0.80
C VAL A 408 -12.13 -34.52 2.17
N TYR A 409 -11.08 -33.70 2.34
CA TYR A 409 -10.44 -33.50 3.64
C TYR A 409 -11.42 -32.96 4.69
N SER A 410 -12.26 -32.00 4.32
CA SER A 410 -13.29 -31.47 5.23
C SER A 410 -14.31 -32.54 5.64
N ARG A 411 -14.63 -33.50 4.74
CA ARG A 411 -15.47 -34.65 5.07
C ARG A 411 -14.78 -35.58 6.07
N ILE A 412 -13.48 -35.82 5.90
CA ILE A 412 -12.70 -36.67 6.83
C ILE A 412 -12.76 -36.12 8.27
N VAL A 413 -12.61 -34.81 8.45
CA VAL A 413 -12.67 -34.13 9.77
C VAL A 413 -14.02 -34.37 10.48
N GLN A 414 -15.08 -34.64 9.73
CA GLN A 414 -16.43 -34.88 10.25
C GLN A 414 -16.70 -36.37 10.58
N PHE A 415 -15.75 -37.28 10.34
CA PHE A 415 -15.97 -38.69 10.66
C PHE A 415 -16.11 -38.90 12.18
N PRO A 416 -17.09 -39.72 12.61
CA PRO A 416 -17.27 -40.04 14.02
C PRO A 416 -16.03 -40.79 14.55
N ASN A 417 -15.51 -40.35 15.70
CA ASN A 417 -14.35 -40.93 16.40
C ASN A 417 -13.01 -40.84 15.64
N ILE A 418 -12.81 -39.80 14.82
CA ILE A 418 -11.48 -39.50 14.24
C ILE A 418 -10.46 -39.18 15.34
N ASP A 419 -9.23 -39.68 15.17
CA ASP A 419 -8.12 -39.39 16.06
C ASP A 419 -7.81 -37.88 16.07
N HIS A 420 -7.60 -37.31 17.25
CA HIS A 420 -7.40 -35.87 17.42
C HIS A 420 -6.10 -35.35 16.75
N ALA A 421 -5.06 -36.17 16.67
CA ALA A 421 -3.82 -35.80 15.97
C ALA A 421 -4.05 -35.79 14.45
N LEU A 422 -4.72 -36.83 13.92
CA LEU A 422 -5.09 -36.90 12.51
C LEU A 422 -6.01 -35.74 12.09
N LYS A 423 -6.96 -35.37 12.96
CA LYS A 423 -7.84 -34.22 12.74
C LYS A 423 -7.06 -32.92 12.57
N LYS A 424 -6.10 -32.66 13.47
CA LYS A 424 -5.24 -31.46 13.41
C LYS A 424 -4.34 -31.44 12.19
N GLU A 425 -3.80 -32.60 11.80
CA GLU A 425 -2.97 -32.73 10.61
C GLU A 425 -3.76 -32.39 9.33
N ILE A 426 -4.98 -32.94 9.21
CA ILE A 426 -5.86 -32.64 8.08
C ILE A 426 -6.31 -31.18 8.08
N GLU A 427 -6.60 -30.59 9.24
CA GLU A 427 -6.90 -29.15 9.35
C GLU A 427 -5.71 -28.28 8.89
N SER A 428 -4.47 -28.71 9.12
CA SER A 428 -3.25 -28.06 8.59
C SER A 428 -3.15 -28.19 7.08
N ILE A 429 -3.40 -29.39 6.52
CA ILE A 429 -3.40 -29.62 5.07
C ILE A 429 -4.45 -28.77 4.37
N ILE A 430 -5.68 -28.70 4.90
CA ILE A 430 -6.74 -27.84 4.35
C ILE A 430 -6.29 -26.37 4.34
N LYS A 431 -5.58 -25.93 5.38
CA LYS A 431 -5.06 -24.57 5.47
C LYS A 431 -3.98 -24.33 4.41
N GLU A 432 -3.04 -25.24 4.25
CA GLU A 432 -1.97 -25.16 3.24
C GLU A 432 -2.54 -25.12 1.80
N ILE A 433 -3.49 -26.01 1.46
CA ILE A 433 -4.11 -26.04 0.12
C ILE A 433 -4.88 -24.74 -0.15
N LYS A 434 -5.55 -24.16 0.85
CA LYS A 434 -6.27 -22.88 0.71
C LYS A 434 -5.33 -21.67 0.59
N GLU A 435 -4.11 -21.77 1.11
CA GLU A 435 -3.11 -20.69 1.09
C GLU A 435 -2.21 -20.72 -0.17
N GLU A 436 -2.17 -21.84 -0.90
CA GLU A 436 -1.48 -21.94 -2.20
C GLU A 436 -2.22 -21.18 -3.32
N LYS A 437 -1.74 -19.97 -3.64
CA LYS A 437 -2.08 -19.31 -4.92
C LYS A 437 -1.43 -20.06 -6.08
N GLU A 438 -2.20 -20.49 -7.08
CA GLU A 438 -1.67 -21.13 -8.30
C GLU A 438 -0.64 -20.24 -9.01
N PRO A 439 0.55 -20.77 -9.38
CA PRO A 439 1.44 -20.11 -10.32
C PRO A 439 1.05 -20.42 -11.77
N PRO A 440 1.34 -19.53 -12.75
CA PRO A 440 1.21 -19.89 -14.16
C PRO A 440 2.27 -20.93 -14.54
N MET A 441 1.87 -21.99 -15.24
CA MET A 441 2.75 -23.07 -15.72
C MET A 441 3.94 -22.55 -16.54
N PRO A 442 5.12 -23.19 -16.37
CA PRO A 442 5.96 -23.51 -17.52
C PRO A 442 6.39 -24.98 -17.57
N GLU A 443 6.51 -25.48 -18.80
CA GLU A 443 6.91 -26.82 -19.20
C GLU A 443 8.36 -27.21 -18.80
N ILE A 444 8.49 -28.44 -18.30
CA ILE A 444 9.51 -29.48 -18.56
C ILE A 444 10.99 -29.13 -18.34
N ALA A 445 11.59 -29.69 -17.28
CA ALA A 445 12.68 -30.69 -17.35
C ALA A 445 13.35 -31.01 -15.98
N ALA A 446 13.06 -32.21 -15.48
CA ALA A 446 13.99 -33.24 -15.01
C ALA A 446 15.07 -32.96 -13.91
N THR A 447 14.83 -33.64 -12.77
CA THR A 447 15.73 -34.52 -11.98
C THR A 447 16.89 -33.95 -11.13
N ILE A 448 16.78 -34.16 -9.81
CA ILE A 448 17.86 -34.73 -8.98
C ILE A 448 17.29 -35.84 -8.07
N THR A 449 17.93 -37.00 -8.17
CA THR A 449 17.76 -38.36 -7.63
C THR A 449 18.19 -38.52 -6.16
N VAL A 450 17.65 -39.52 -5.41
CA VAL A 450 18.38 -40.71 -4.83
C VAL A 450 17.37 -41.78 -4.30
N PRO A 451 17.73 -43.07 -4.01
CA PRO A 451 17.16 -44.21 -4.75
C PRO A 451 16.74 -45.48 -3.93
N ASN A 452 16.21 -46.46 -4.69
CA ASN A 452 16.22 -47.93 -4.51
C ASN A 452 15.22 -48.62 -3.57
N SER A 453 14.36 -49.49 -4.12
CA SER A 453 14.75 -50.91 -4.33
C SER A 453 13.65 -51.80 -4.95
N ILE A 454 14.07 -52.66 -5.89
CA ILE A 454 13.56 -54.01 -6.24
C ILE A 454 12.28 -54.13 -7.12
N LEU A 455 12.47 -54.34 -8.44
CA LEU A 455 12.16 -55.61 -9.16
C LEU A 455 12.41 -55.48 -10.67
N GLN A 456 13.31 -56.33 -11.17
CA GLN A 456 13.54 -56.61 -12.59
C GLN A 456 12.35 -57.38 -13.18
N SER A 457 11.97 -57.11 -14.43
CA SER A 457 11.92 -58.16 -15.45
C SER A 457 11.63 -57.66 -16.87
N ARG A 458 12.42 -58.24 -17.79
CA ARG A 458 12.19 -58.53 -19.23
C ARG A 458 12.52 -57.48 -20.29
N LYS A 459 13.71 -57.74 -20.87
CA LYS A 459 14.24 -57.41 -22.19
C LYS A 459 13.37 -57.89 -23.38
N GLN A 460 13.73 -57.34 -24.55
CA GLN A 460 13.55 -57.78 -25.95
C GLN A 460 12.31 -57.17 -26.65
N THR A 461 12.37 -56.60 -27.86
CA THR A 461 13.29 -56.85 -29.00
C THR A 461 13.26 -55.68 -30.02
N LYS A 462 14.36 -55.53 -30.77
CA LYS A 462 14.58 -54.66 -31.95
C LYS A 462 13.56 -54.86 -33.09
N LYS A 463 13.32 -53.80 -33.88
CA LYS A 463 13.44 -53.85 -35.36
C LYS A 463 13.63 -52.46 -36.00
N GLN A 464 14.71 -52.33 -36.77
CA GLN A 464 14.99 -51.29 -37.77
C GLN A 464 13.96 -51.35 -38.91
N VAL A 465 13.64 -50.18 -39.49
CA VAL A 465 13.53 -50.01 -40.95
C VAL A 465 14.13 -48.64 -41.31
N GLU A 466 15.06 -48.71 -42.25
CA GLU A 466 15.86 -47.71 -42.95
C GLU A 466 15.06 -47.13 -44.13
N TYR A 467 15.29 -45.88 -44.55
CA TYR A 467 15.31 -45.52 -45.97
C TYR A 467 16.14 -44.25 -46.17
N ASP A 468 16.98 -44.34 -47.19
CA ASP A 468 17.90 -43.36 -47.75
C ASP A 468 17.34 -42.86 -49.10
N ILE A 469 17.98 -41.84 -49.66
CA ILE A 469 18.06 -41.38 -51.07
C ILE A 469 17.58 -39.94 -51.33
N ASP A 470 18.57 -39.13 -51.69
CA ASP A 470 18.56 -37.85 -52.40
C ASP A 470 18.00 -37.96 -53.85
N ASP A 471 17.42 -36.88 -54.38
CA ASP A 471 17.89 -36.31 -55.66
C ASP A 471 17.27 -34.93 -55.97
N GLU A 472 18.10 -34.13 -56.62
CA GLU A 472 17.89 -32.78 -57.14
C GLU A 472 16.70 -32.64 -58.12
N ILE A 473 16.15 -31.43 -58.21
CA ILE A 473 15.97 -30.61 -59.44
C ILE A 473 14.91 -29.54 -59.15
N LEU A 474 15.33 -28.28 -58.96
CA LEU A 474 14.52 -27.09 -59.23
C LEU A 474 15.47 -25.93 -59.59
N ASN A 475 15.78 -25.83 -60.88
CA ASN A 475 16.53 -24.75 -61.50
C ASN A 475 15.56 -23.76 -62.16
N ALA A 476 15.68 -22.47 -61.82
CA ALA A 476 15.43 -21.36 -62.77
C ALA A 476 16.08 -20.07 -62.25
N LYS A 477 17.30 -19.77 -62.71
CA LYS A 477 17.92 -18.44 -62.68
C LYS A 477 17.97 -17.85 -64.09
N ALA A 478 17.80 -16.54 -64.13
CA ALA A 478 17.80 -15.66 -65.29
C ALA A 478 19.12 -15.66 -66.09
N SER A 479 19.02 -15.36 -67.39
CA SER A 479 20.13 -14.88 -68.24
C SER A 479 19.62 -14.04 -69.41
N ASN A 480 20.38 -12.97 -69.69
CA ASN A 480 20.23 -11.90 -70.68
C ASN A 480 20.29 -12.35 -72.15
N GLN A 481 19.57 -11.65 -73.07
CA GLN A 481 20.10 -10.84 -74.21
C GLN A 481 18.98 -10.44 -75.24
N PRO A 482 19.21 -9.48 -76.18
CA PRO A 482 18.41 -8.25 -76.29
C PRO A 482 17.39 -8.19 -77.45
N LEU A 483 16.42 -7.28 -77.34
CA LEU A 483 15.50 -6.88 -78.42
C LEU A 483 16.14 -5.82 -79.34
N THR A 484 16.14 -6.11 -80.63
CA THR A 484 16.42 -5.19 -81.74
C THR A 484 15.11 -4.54 -82.22
N LEU A 485 15.05 -3.20 -82.17
CA LEU A 485 14.05 -2.38 -82.86
C LEU A 485 14.81 -1.33 -83.68
N THR A 486 14.74 -1.44 -85.00
CA THR A 486 15.29 -0.49 -85.96
C THR A 486 14.35 0.70 -86.13
N HIS A 487 14.81 1.91 -85.81
CA HIS A 487 14.18 3.17 -86.21
C HIS A 487 15.07 3.95 -87.17
N GLU A 488 14.40 4.63 -88.09
CA GLU A 488 14.87 5.40 -89.23
C GLU A 488 15.83 6.55 -88.87
N GLN A 489 16.68 6.88 -89.85
CA GLN A 489 17.62 7.99 -89.85
C GLN A 489 16.89 9.35 -89.88
N LYS A 490 17.26 10.26 -88.96
CA LYS A 490 17.04 11.71 -89.09
C LYS A 490 18.38 12.44 -89.01
N GLU A 491 18.56 13.41 -89.90
CA GLU A 491 19.79 14.19 -90.03
C GLU A 491 20.14 15.01 -88.77
N PRO A 492 21.44 15.32 -88.55
CA PRO A 492 21.92 15.91 -87.30
C PRO A 492 21.65 17.42 -87.23
N SER A 493 21.04 17.91 -86.15
CA SER A 493 20.85 19.35 -85.90
C SER A 493 22.17 20.07 -85.61
N ALA A 494 22.22 21.40 -85.76
CA ALA A 494 23.43 22.24 -85.55
C ALA A 494 24.14 22.02 -84.19
N PHE A 495 23.40 21.59 -83.15
CA PHE A 495 23.97 21.21 -81.85
C PHE A 495 24.87 19.97 -81.93
N SER A 496 24.52 18.99 -82.77
CA SER A 496 25.28 17.75 -82.93
C SER A 496 26.62 17.95 -83.64
N ILE A 497 26.71 18.92 -84.56
CA ILE A 497 27.94 19.30 -85.27
C ILE A 497 28.87 20.07 -84.32
N TRP A 498 28.33 21.02 -83.54
CA TRP A 498 29.08 21.73 -82.50
C TRP A 498 29.57 20.80 -81.38
N TRP A 499 28.71 19.88 -80.93
CA TRP A 499 29.04 18.86 -79.93
C TRP A 499 30.15 17.94 -80.43
N ASN A 500 30.07 17.39 -81.65
CA ASN A 500 31.13 16.49 -82.17
C ASN A 500 32.49 17.19 -82.33
N LYS A 501 32.52 18.50 -82.61
CA LYS A 501 33.77 19.26 -82.74
C LYS A 501 34.40 19.62 -81.39
N ASN A 502 33.58 19.87 -80.36
CA ASN A 502 34.04 20.31 -79.03
C ASN A 502 33.95 19.25 -77.92
N LYS A 503 33.37 18.07 -78.20
CA LYS A 503 33.11 16.97 -77.25
C LYS A 503 34.34 16.57 -76.44
N LYS A 504 35.52 16.45 -77.07
CA LYS A 504 36.76 16.10 -76.35
C LYS A 504 37.18 17.21 -75.37
N ARG A 505 37.09 18.50 -75.74
CA ARG A 505 37.44 19.63 -74.85
C ARG A 505 36.42 19.82 -73.73
N VAL A 506 35.11 19.70 -74.03
CA VAL A 506 34.03 19.81 -73.02
C VAL A 506 34.07 18.62 -72.05
N LEU A 507 34.35 17.40 -72.51
CA LEU A 507 34.53 16.25 -71.62
C LEU A 507 35.79 16.35 -70.76
N ILE A 508 36.90 16.88 -71.28
CA ILE A 508 38.15 17.08 -70.50
C ILE A 508 37.99 18.20 -69.48
N ILE A 509 37.43 19.36 -69.86
CA ILE A 509 37.19 20.47 -68.93
C ILE A 509 36.11 20.08 -67.91
N GLY A 510 35.04 19.41 -68.34
CA GLY A 510 34.00 18.88 -67.45
C GLY A 510 34.52 17.82 -66.48
N SER A 511 35.43 16.93 -66.91
CA SER A 511 36.04 15.93 -66.01
C SER A 511 37.05 16.55 -65.05
N ILE A 512 37.84 17.55 -65.47
CA ILE A 512 38.72 18.30 -64.55
C ILE A 512 37.89 19.10 -63.54
N VAL A 513 36.79 19.74 -63.96
CA VAL A 513 35.89 20.47 -63.05
C VAL A 513 35.19 19.51 -62.08
N VAL A 514 34.73 18.34 -62.53
CA VAL A 514 34.14 17.31 -61.64
C VAL A 514 35.17 16.72 -60.67
N VAL A 515 36.42 16.50 -61.11
CA VAL A 515 37.49 15.97 -60.25
C VAL A 515 38.01 17.03 -59.27
N VAL A 516 38.13 18.29 -59.67
CA VAL A 516 38.59 19.38 -58.79
C VAL A 516 37.48 19.81 -57.84
N ILE A 517 36.25 20.04 -58.31
CA ILE A 517 35.13 20.40 -57.44
C ILE A 517 34.75 19.19 -56.56
N GLY A 518 34.65 18.00 -57.14
CA GLY A 518 34.36 16.76 -56.41
C GLY A 518 35.47 16.40 -55.42
N GLY A 519 36.74 16.56 -55.80
CA GLY A 519 37.89 16.36 -54.92
C GLY A 519 37.97 17.39 -53.79
N SER A 520 37.66 18.66 -54.07
CA SER A 520 37.61 19.73 -53.07
C SER A 520 36.45 19.56 -52.10
N THR A 521 35.27 19.16 -52.58
CA THR A 521 34.12 18.82 -51.72
C THR A 521 34.39 17.57 -50.90
N LEU A 522 34.94 16.50 -51.48
CA LEU A 522 35.35 15.30 -50.75
C LEU A 522 36.40 15.61 -49.67
N PHE A 523 37.39 16.44 -49.98
CA PHE A 523 38.40 16.88 -49.02
C PHE A 523 37.82 17.75 -47.91
N TYR A 524 36.90 18.66 -48.24
CA TYR A 524 36.15 19.44 -47.25
C TYR A 524 35.31 18.54 -46.33
N PHE A 525 34.53 17.60 -46.89
CA PHE A 525 33.74 16.65 -46.08
C PHE A 525 34.63 15.74 -45.23
N TYR A 526 35.78 15.30 -45.74
CA TYR A 526 36.76 14.50 -45.00
C TYR A 526 37.33 15.27 -43.81
N THR A 527 37.84 16.50 -44.04
CA THR A 527 38.43 17.34 -43.00
C THR A 527 37.40 17.78 -41.95
N THR A 528 36.18 18.10 -42.38
CA THR A 528 35.04 18.42 -41.51
C THR A 528 34.65 17.21 -40.66
N ASN A 529 34.56 16.01 -41.25
CA ASN A 529 34.26 14.78 -40.52
C ASN A 529 35.38 14.41 -39.53
N ALA A 530 36.64 14.60 -39.90
CA ALA A 530 37.78 14.34 -39.01
C ALA A 530 37.78 15.30 -37.79
N LYS A 531 37.51 16.60 -38.01
CA LYS A 531 37.35 17.57 -36.92
C LYS A 531 36.16 17.23 -36.01
N TYR A 532 35.02 16.88 -36.59
CA TYR A 532 33.84 16.43 -35.84
C TYR A 532 34.17 15.22 -34.96
N GLN A 533 34.78 14.18 -35.52
CA GLN A 533 35.13 12.97 -34.75
C GLN A 533 36.14 13.25 -33.64
N LYS A 534 37.09 14.17 -33.87
CA LYS A 534 38.02 14.62 -32.84
C LYS A 534 37.29 15.29 -31.67
N PHE A 535 36.40 16.25 -31.95
CA PHE A 535 35.64 16.94 -30.91
C PHE A 535 34.68 16.00 -30.17
N MET A 536 33.99 15.09 -30.88
CA MET A 536 33.15 14.06 -30.25
C MET A 536 33.96 13.07 -29.40
N GLY A 537 35.21 12.76 -29.79
CA GLY A 537 36.12 11.97 -28.96
C GLY A 537 36.50 12.70 -27.67
N GLN A 538 36.85 13.99 -27.76
CA GLN A 538 37.14 14.83 -26.60
C GLN A 538 35.93 14.97 -25.66
N ALA A 539 34.74 15.15 -26.22
CA ALA A 539 33.49 15.21 -25.47
C ALA A 539 33.22 13.93 -24.69
N ARG A 540 33.27 12.76 -25.36
CA ARG A 540 33.05 11.46 -24.71
C ARG A 540 34.09 11.19 -23.62
N GLN A 541 35.35 11.51 -23.86
CA GLN A 541 36.40 11.37 -22.85
C GLN A 541 36.16 12.30 -21.66
N ALA A 542 35.85 13.57 -21.89
CA ALA A 542 35.54 14.51 -20.82
C ALA A 542 34.28 14.11 -20.03
N TYR A 543 33.27 13.55 -20.70
CA TYR A 543 32.07 13.00 -20.07
C TYR A 543 32.41 11.81 -19.17
N HIS A 544 33.20 10.85 -19.65
CA HIS A 544 33.67 9.72 -18.84
C HIS A 544 34.53 10.17 -17.64
N ASP A 545 35.32 11.23 -17.81
CA ASP A 545 36.08 11.87 -16.72
C ASP A 545 35.21 12.69 -15.75
N LYS A 546 33.87 12.74 -15.96
CA LYS A 546 32.91 13.59 -15.22
C LYS A 546 33.24 15.09 -15.25
N LYS A 547 33.96 15.53 -16.28
CA LYS A 547 34.30 16.95 -16.53
C LYS A 547 33.27 17.56 -17.47
N TYR A 548 32.04 17.68 -16.99
CA TYR A 548 30.88 17.99 -17.83
C TYR A 548 30.97 19.32 -18.57
N ILE A 549 31.50 20.39 -17.95
CA ILE A 549 31.75 21.68 -18.63
C ILE A 549 32.66 21.52 -19.86
N LYS A 550 33.75 20.75 -19.73
CA LYS A 550 34.65 20.50 -20.86
C LYS A 550 34.00 19.62 -21.93
N ALA A 551 33.14 18.70 -21.51
CA ALA A 551 32.36 17.88 -22.44
C ALA A 551 31.37 18.75 -23.23
N GLU A 552 30.66 19.66 -22.54
CA GLU A 552 29.72 20.62 -23.12
C GLU A 552 30.42 21.49 -24.17
N GLU A 553 31.57 22.08 -23.84
CA GLU A 553 32.39 22.86 -24.77
C GLU A 553 32.80 22.05 -25.99
N ALA A 554 33.32 20.83 -25.79
CA ALA A 554 33.77 19.96 -26.89
C ALA A 554 32.60 19.56 -27.81
N VAL A 555 31.42 19.27 -27.26
CA VAL A 555 30.21 18.99 -28.05
C VAL A 555 29.76 20.24 -28.81
N GLY A 556 29.80 21.43 -28.19
CA GLY A 556 29.49 22.69 -28.86
C GLY A 556 30.37 22.93 -30.10
N HIS A 557 31.67 22.63 -30.02
CA HIS A 557 32.57 22.66 -31.18
C HIS A 557 32.18 21.61 -32.25
N ALA A 558 31.75 20.41 -31.84
CA ALA A 558 31.30 19.38 -32.79
C ALA A 558 30.02 19.79 -33.53
N ILE A 559 29.05 20.37 -32.83
CA ILE A 559 27.81 20.91 -33.38
C ILE A 559 28.12 22.02 -34.39
N ALA A 560 29.00 22.97 -34.04
CA ALA A 560 29.40 24.05 -34.94
C ALA A 560 30.07 23.57 -36.25
N VAL A 561 30.67 22.37 -36.25
CA VAL A 561 31.33 21.80 -37.43
C VAL A 561 30.34 21.08 -38.35
N LYS A 562 29.39 20.32 -37.80
CA LYS A 562 28.56 19.39 -38.61
C LYS A 562 27.07 19.29 -38.22
N GLY A 563 26.65 19.83 -37.08
CA GLY A 563 25.24 19.89 -36.64
C GLY A 563 24.49 18.56 -36.77
N LYS A 564 25.03 17.48 -36.19
CA LYS A 564 24.46 16.12 -36.29
C LYS A 564 23.65 15.76 -35.05
N ASP A 565 22.59 14.98 -35.23
CA ASP A 565 21.74 14.41 -34.17
C ASP A 565 22.57 13.80 -33.05
N GLU A 566 23.59 13.00 -33.37
CA GLU A 566 24.49 12.37 -32.39
C GLU A 566 25.16 13.39 -31.43
N ALA A 567 25.58 14.55 -31.95
CA ALA A 567 26.19 15.60 -31.11
C ALA A 567 25.13 16.30 -30.25
N HIS A 568 23.93 16.53 -30.79
CA HIS A 568 22.82 17.10 -30.03
C HIS A 568 22.34 16.16 -28.90
N LEU A 569 22.23 14.86 -29.19
CA LEU A 569 21.89 13.83 -28.20
C LEU A 569 22.97 13.73 -27.12
N GLN A 570 24.25 13.75 -27.50
CA GLN A 570 25.35 13.78 -26.53
C GLN A 570 25.30 15.02 -25.62
N LEU A 571 24.91 16.19 -26.15
CA LEU A 571 24.72 17.39 -25.34
C LEU A 571 23.57 17.24 -24.35
N ALA A 572 22.44 16.69 -24.80
CA ALA A 572 21.30 16.40 -23.92
C ALA A 572 21.68 15.39 -22.82
N THR A 573 22.45 14.35 -23.15
CA THR A 573 23.01 13.41 -22.16
C THR A 573 23.88 14.12 -21.12
N ILE A 574 24.72 15.07 -21.53
CA ILE A 574 25.53 15.89 -20.61
C ILE A 574 24.62 16.72 -19.69
N TYR A 575 23.61 17.41 -20.24
CA TYR A 575 22.67 18.18 -19.43
C TYR A 575 21.92 17.32 -18.42
N ILE A 576 21.46 16.13 -18.80
CA ILE A 576 20.81 15.19 -17.88
C ILE A 576 21.78 14.73 -16.79
N ALA A 577 23.03 14.41 -17.14
CA ALA A 577 24.05 13.98 -16.18
C ALA A 577 24.46 15.09 -15.18
N GLU A 578 24.39 16.36 -15.60
CA GLU A 578 24.57 17.53 -14.73
C GLU A 578 23.33 17.88 -13.90
N GLY A 579 22.19 17.19 -14.09
CA GLY A 579 20.93 17.52 -13.45
C GLY A 579 20.19 18.72 -14.06
N LYS A 580 20.69 19.27 -15.18
CA LYS A 580 20.06 20.34 -15.97
C LYS A 580 18.88 19.81 -16.81
N ASN A 581 17.97 19.06 -16.17
CA ASN A 581 16.90 18.31 -16.84
C ASN A 581 15.91 19.21 -17.61
N LYS A 582 15.53 20.38 -17.05
CA LYS A 582 14.65 21.34 -17.74
C LYS A 582 15.28 21.86 -19.05
N ILE A 583 16.57 22.18 -19.01
CA ILE A 583 17.32 22.63 -20.18
C ILE A 583 17.37 21.50 -21.23
N ALA A 584 17.60 20.25 -20.81
CA ALA A 584 17.59 19.10 -21.71
C ALA A 584 16.21 18.91 -22.39
N ILE A 585 15.12 19.03 -21.62
CA ILE A 585 13.74 18.92 -22.14
C ILE A 585 13.46 20.00 -23.18
N ASP A 586 13.69 21.28 -22.84
CA ASP A 586 13.45 22.41 -23.74
C ASP A 586 14.30 22.29 -25.01
N TYR A 587 15.56 21.87 -24.85
CA TYR A 587 16.50 21.68 -25.95
C TYR A 587 16.03 20.58 -26.91
N LEU A 588 15.75 19.37 -26.41
CA LEU A 588 15.29 18.25 -27.26
C LEU A 588 13.94 18.54 -27.91
N THR A 589 13.00 19.13 -27.17
CA THR A 589 11.67 19.48 -27.68
C THR A 589 11.78 20.49 -28.82
N LYS A 590 12.68 21.47 -28.70
CA LYS A 590 12.97 22.44 -29.76
C LYS A 590 13.56 21.75 -30.99
N LEU A 591 14.58 20.89 -30.83
CA LEU A 591 15.21 20.20 -31.95
C LEU A 591 14.24 19.30 -32.72
N ILE A 592 13.36 18.60 -32.01
CA ILE A 592 12.31 17.78 -32.62
C ILE A 592 11.30 18.66 -33.36
N LYS A 593 10.89 19.78 -32.77
CA LYS A 593 9.95 20.74 -33.38
C LYS A 593 10.52 21.38 -34.65
N ASP A 594 11.80 21.75 -34.62
CA ASP A 594 12.52 22.37 -35.72
C ASP A 594 12.95 21.34 -36.79
N ARG A 595 12.65 20.05 -36.57
CA ARG A 595 12.99 18.90 -37.43
C ARG A 595 14.50 18.70 -37.61
N GLU A 596 15.29 19.16 -36.63
CA GLU A 596 16.73 18.88 -36.55
C GLU A 596 17.01 17.48 -36.00
N ILE A 597 16.08 16.94 -35.20
CA ILE A 597 16.05 15.53 -34.77
C ILE A 597 14.71 14.93 -35.19
N ASP A 598 14.74 13.72 -35.74
CA ASP A 598 13.51 12.99 -36.06
C ASP A 598 12.68 12.71 -34.80
N LYS A 599 11.37 12.97 -34.86
CA LYS A 599 10.43 12.65 -33.78
C LYS A 599 10.42 11.15 -33.46
N GLU A 600 10.71 10.29 -34.45
CA GLU A 600 10.79 8.83 -34.27
C GLU A 600 12.15 8.35 -33.73
N ASN A 601 13.06 9.27 -33.38
CA ASN A 601 14.36 8.92 -32.81
C ASN A 601 14.19 8.37 -31.37
N ASN A 602 14.43 7.07 -31.19
CA ASN A 602 14.26 6.37 -29.91
C ASN A 602 15.24 6.83 -28.83
N GLU A 603 16.47 7.21 -29.20
CA GLU A 603 17.45 7.75 -28.23
C GLU A 603 17.01 9.13 -27.74
N ALA A 604 16.51 9.99 -28.65
CA ALA A 604 15.92 11.27 -28.27
C ALA A 604 14.70 11.11 -27.35
N ALA A 605 13.81 10.16 -27.67
CA ALA A 605 12.65 9.83 -26.85
C ALA A 605 13.07 9.36 -25.45
N TYR A 606 14.07 8.47 -25.34
CA TYR A 606 14.60 8.04 -24.04
C TYR A 606 15.20 9.19 -23.23
N LEU A 607 16.02 10.04 -23.84
CA LEU A 607 16.62 11.18 -23.13
C LEU A 607 15.56 12.16 -22.65
N LEU A 608 14.54 12.43 -23.48
CA LEU A 608 13.41 13.26 -23.10
C LEU A 608 12.59 12.63 -21.95
N ALA A 609 12.36 11.31 -22.01
CA ALA A 609 11.70 10.56 -20.96
C ALA A 609 12.49 10.59 -19.65
N SER A 610 13.80 10.32 -19.69
CA SER A 610 14.69 10.33 -18.53
C SER A 610 14.76 11.71 -17.89
N ALA A 611 14.83 12.78 -18.68
CA ALA A 611 14.82 14.14 -18.17
C ALA A 611 13.49 14.48 -17.47
N ASN A 612 12.35 14.10 -18.06
CA ASN A 612 11.02 14.27 -17.44
C ASN A 612 10.86 13.44 -16.16
N PHE A 613 11.31 12.18 -16.18
CA PHE A 613 11.33 11.28 -15.02
C PHE A 613 12.07 11.90 -13.83
N ARG A 614 13.26 12.45 -14.07
CA ARG A 614 14.11 13.08 -13.03
C ARG A 614 13.50 14.32 -12.39
N ILE A 615 12.54 14.97 -13.05
CA ILE A 615 11.81 16.12 -12.49
C ILE A 615 10.40 15.74 -11.98
N GLY A 616 10.11 14.44 -11.87
CA GLY A 616 8.82 13.93 -11.36
C GLY A 616 7.65 14.01 -12.35
N LYS A 617 7.92 14.34 -13.62
CA LYS A 617 6.92 14.42 -14.69
C LYS A 617 6.68 13.06 -15.33
N TYR A 618 6.12 12.14 -14.54
CA TYR A 618 5.93 10.74 -14.93
C TYR A 618 4.94 10.59 -16.08
N GLN A 619 3.86 11.37 -16.08
CA GLN A 619 2.83 11.34 -17.12
C GLN A 619 3.39 11.72 -18.49
N GLU A 620 4.33 12.68 -18.56
CA GLU A 620 5.03 13.03 -19.79
C GLU A 620 6.17 12.07 -20.16
N ALA A 621 6.76 11.40 -19.16
CA ALA A 621 7.87 10.46 -19.38
C ALA A 621 7.40 9.13 -20.00
N VAL A 622 6.30 8.56 -19.52
CA VAL A 622 5.76 7.25 -19.96
C VAL A 622 5.65 7.09 -21.48
N PRO A 623 4.96 7.97 -22.23
CA PRO A 623 4.80 7.77 -23.68
C PRO A 623 6.13 7.82 -24.44
N ASN A 624 7.11 8.58 -23.93
CA ASN A 624 8.44 8.67 -24.53
C ASN A 624 9.27 7.42 -24.21
N PHE A 625 9.13 6.82 -23.01
CA PHE A 625 9.72 5.52 -22.70
C PHE A 625 9.10 4.39 -23.54
N GLU A 626 7.77 4.36 -23.68
CA GLU A 626 7.08 3.38 -24.53
C GLU A 626 7.53 3.47 -25.98
N GLN A 627 7.68 4.69 -26.52
CA GLN A 627 8.24 4.91 -27.85
C GLN A 627 9.67 4.37 -27.93
N ALA A 628 10.53 4.73 -26.98
CA ALA A 628 11.92 4.30 -26.98
C ALA A 628 12.07 2.77 -26.90
N LEU A 629 11.12 2.08 -26.27
CA LEU A 629 11.09 0.63 -26.07
C LEU A 629 10.24 -0.13 -27.12
N ALA A 630 9.71 0.55 -28.14
CA ALA A 630 8.87 -0.08 -29.15
C ALA A 630 9.60 -1.19 -29.94
N ASN A 631 8.84 -2.15 -30.46
CA ASN A 631 9.38 -3.26 -31.25
C ASN A 631 10.16 -2.74 -32.47
N ASN A 632 11.38 -3.25 -32.66
CA ASN A 632 12.37 -2.83 -33.68
C ASN A 632 13.07 -1.47 -33.44
N ALA A 633 12.99 -0.90 -32.23
CA ALA A 633 13.75 0.29 -31.86
C ALA A 633 15.27 0.06 -31.99
N LYS A 634 15.93 0.88 -32.83
CA LYS A 634 17.40 0.90 -32.97
C LYS A 634 18.00 1.98 -32.09
N GLY A 635 19.21 1.74 -31.59
CA GLY A 635 19.99 2.72 -30.82
C GLY A 635 19.72 2.76 -29.31
N ILE A 636 18.63 2.15 -28.84
CA ILE A 636 18.26 2.15 -27.41
C ILE A 636 18.99 1.09 -26.57
N GLU A 637 19.68 0.13 -27.20
CA GLU A 637 20.30 -1.01 -26.50
C GLU A 637 21.18 -0.64 -25.29
N PRO A 638 21.99 0.44 -25.30
CA PRO A 638 22.76 0.85 -24.11
C PRO A 638 21.88 1.29 -22.92
N TYR A 639 20.67 1.76 -23.19
CA TYR A 639 19.77 2.38 -22.21
C TYR A 639 18.55 1.53 -21.89
N LYS A 640 18.35 0.41 -22.62
CA LYS A 640 17.14 -0.39 -22.56
C LYS A 640 16.78 -0.82 -21.13
N LYS A 641 17.78 -1.24 -20.34
CA LYS A 641 17.57 -1.65 -18.93
C LYS A 641 17.10 -0.46 -18.07
N ASP A 642 17.77 0.68 -18.18
CA ASP A 642 17.42 1.91 -17.45
C ASP A 642 16.03 2.41 -17.86
N ALA A 643 15.71 2.39 -19.16
CA ALA A 643 14.42 2.78 -19.70
C ALA A 643 13.28 1.91 -19.16
N MET A 644 13.45 0.58 -19.12
CA MET A 644 12.45 -0.33 -18.54
C MET A 644 12.28 -0.11 -17.03
N ARG A 645 13.40 0.06 -16.30
CA ARG A 645 13.36 0.38 -14.87
C ARG A 645 12.58 1.68 -14.62
N ASP A 646 12.95 2.76 -15.30
CA ASP A 646 12.36 4.08 -15.08
C ASP A 646 10.89 4.13 -15.55
N LEU A 647 10.53 3.36 -16.58
CA LEU A 647 9.13 3.18 -16.99
C LEU A 647 8.31 2.45 -15.91
N ALA A 648 8.82 1.34 -15.36
CA ALA A 648 8.15 0.62 -14.27
C ALA A 648 7.95 1.54 -13.06
N VAL A 649 8.99 2.28 -12.66
CA VAL A 649 8.90 3.26 -11.56
C VAL A 649 7.91 4.38 -11.88
N SER A 650 7.85 4.87 -13.12
CA SER A 650 6.89 5.89 -13.53
C SER A 650 5.44 5.41 -13.35
N HIS A 651 5.13 4.19 -13.79
CA HIS A 651 3.82 3.58 -13.57
C HIS A 651 3.51 3.41 -12.08
N MET A 652 4.47 2.97 -11.25
CA MET A 652 4.27 2.89 -9.79
C MET A 652 3.94 4.26 -9.18
N LYS A 653 4.64 5.33 -9.58
CA LYS A 653 4.40 6.69 -9.08
C LYS A 653 3.05 7.25 -9.54
N MET A 654 2.55 6.79 -10.68
CA MET A 654 1.21 7.07 -11.19
C MET A 654 0.13 6.14 -10.60
N LYS A 655 0.50 5.22 -9.70
CA LYS A 655 -0.37 4.18 -9.11
C LYS A 655 -0.95 3.18 -10.13
N GLU A 656 -0.32 3.05 -11.29
CA GLU A 656 -0.68 2.08 -12.34
C GLU A 656 0.06 0.75 -12.12
N PHE A 657 -0.26 0.06 -11.02
CA PHE A 657 0.54 -1.08 -10.53
C PHE A 657 0.60 -2.26 -11.50
N GLU A 658 -0.50 -2.58 -12.19
CA GLU A 658 -0.54 -3.65 -13.19
C GLU A 658 0.40 -3.39 -14.37
N LYS A 659 0.43 -2.15 -14.87
CA LYS A 659 1.34 -1.75 -15.95
C LYS A 659 2.80 -1.81 -15.50
N ALA A 660 3.08 -1.43 -14.25
CA ALA A 660 4.42 -1.57 -13.69
C ALA A 660 4.85 -3.04 -13.64
N GLU A 661 3.97 -3.93 -13.20
CA GLU A 661 4.22 -5.38 -13.16
C GLU A 661 4.49 -5.95 -14.56
N ASP A 662 3.68 -5.58 -15.55
CA ASP A 662 3.85 -5.99 -16.95
C ASP A 662 5.23 -5.62 -17.51
N VAL A 663 5.75 -4.44 -17.16
CA VAL A 663 7.09 -4.02 -17.58
C VAL A 663 8.16 -4.86 -16.89
N ILE A 664 8.03 -5.11 -15.59
CA ILE A 664 8.98 -5.91 -14.80
C ILE A 664 9.05 -7.36 -15.33
N VAL A 665 7.92 -7.98 -15.65
CA VAL A 665 7.87 -9.36 -16.17
C VAL A 665 8.60 -9.50 -17.52
N LYS A 666 8.62 -8.43 -18.32
CA LYS A 666 9.32 -8.40 -19.61
C LYS A 666 10.83 -8.17 -19.50
N MET A 667 11.34 -7.81 -18.33
CA MET A 667 12.77 -7.57 -18.13
C MET A 667 13.56 -8.89 -18.20
N SER A 668 14.82 -8.80 -18.62
CA SER A 668 15.71 -9.96 -18.63
C SER A 668 16.05 -10.40 -17.20
N THR A 669 16.37 -11.67 -17.01
CA THR A 669 16.86 -12.25 -15.74
C THR A 669 18.12 -13.11 -15.96
N LYS A 670 18.85 -12.85 -17.04
CA LYS A 670 19.98 -13.69 -17.50
C LYS A 670 21.25 -13.50 -16.69
N THR A 671 21.51 -12.29 -16.22
CA THR A 671 22.69 -11.96 -15.40
C THR A 671 22.28 -11.69 -13.96
N ASN A 672 23.21 -11.78 -13.01
CA ASN A 672 22.93 -11.44 -11.61
C ASN A 672 22.53 -9.98 -11.46
N GLU A 673 23.12 -9.07 -12.26
CA GLU A 673 22.71 -7.67 -12.31
C GLU A 673 21.24 -7.53 -12.75
N ASP A 674 20.83 -8.28 -13.77
CA ASP A 674 19.44 -8.26 -14.25
C ASP A 674 18.47 -8.76 -13.18
N LYS A 675 18.81 -9.88 -12.52
CA LYS A 675 18.01 -10.43 -11.41
C LYS A 675 17.91 -9.44 -10.26
N ALA A 676 19.02 -8.79 -9.89
CA ALA A 676 19.04 -7.80 -8.83
C ALA A 676 18.10 -6.63 -9.13
N ILE A 677 18.12 -6.10 -10.37
CA ILE A 677 17.23 -5.00 -10.78
C ILE A 677 15.75 -5.45 -10.76
N VAL A 678 15.44 -6.66 -11.24
CA VAL A 678 14.07 -7.19 -11.23
C VAL A 678 13.56 -7.37 -9.80
N SER A 679 14.34 -7.98 -8.91
CA SER A 679 13.97 -8.13 -7.50
C SER A 679 13.85 -6.77 -6.81
N TYR A 680 14.73 -5.82 -7.11
CA TYR A 680 14.61 -4.45 -6.61
C TYR A 680 13.28 -3.80 -7.02
N LEU A 681 12.89 -3.88 -8.30
CA LEU A 681 11.63 -3.31 -8.77
C LEU A 681 10.40 -4.01 -8.18
N LYS A 682 10.46 -5.34 -8.01
CA LYS A 682 9.40 -6.09 -7.28
C LYS A 682 9.30 -5.64 -5.82
N GLY A 683 10.43 -5.36 -5.16
CA GLY A 683 10.47 -4.78 -3.83
C GLY A 683 9.80 -3.41 -3.75
N GLN A 684 10.08 -2.53 -4.72
CA GLN A 684 9.43 -1.21 -4.80
C GLN A 684 7.93 -1.31 -5.08
N LEU A 685 7.50 -2.20 -5.98
CA LEU A 685 6.10 -2.45 -6.27
C LEU A 685 5.35 -2.99 -5.05
N ALA A 686 5.94 -3.96 -4.35
CA ALA A 686 5.40 -4.50 -3.11
C ALA A 686 5.32 -3.42 -2.02
N THR A 687 6.31 -2.52 -1.92
CA THR A 687 6.26 -1.37 -1.01
C THR A 687 5.12 -0.42 -1.35
N ALA A 688 4.94 -0.08 -2.63
CA ALA A 688 3.88 0.81 -3.10
C ALA A 688 2.47 0.23 -2.90
N THR A 689 2.34 -1.10 -2.90
CA THR A 689 1.10 -1.84 -2.64
C THR A 689 0.97 -2.31 -1.18
N VAL A 690 1.81 -1.78 -0.28
CA VAL A 690 1.78 -2.03 1.18
C VAL A 690 2.00 -3.51 1.57
N GLN A 691 2.59 -4.31 0.68
CA GLN A 691 2.99 -5.70 0.94
C GLN A 691 4.41 -5.76 1.52
N LEU A 692 4.59 -5.20 2.73
CA LEU A 692 5.92 -4.91 3.31
C LEU A 692 6.78 -6.17 3.54
N ASP A 693 6.19 -7.30 3.93
CA ASP A 693 6.93 -8.57 4.09
C ASP A 693 7.51 -9.09 2.75
N LYS A 694 6.74 -8.96 1.67
CA LYS A 694 7.22 -9.32 0.32
C LYS A 694 8.29 -8.36 -0.16
N ALA A 695 8.11 -7.07 0.11
CA ALA A 695 9.10 -6.05 -0.23
C ALA A 695 10.45 -6.35 0.42
N GLU A 696 10.44 -6.73 1.71
CA GLU A 696 11.65 -7.11 2.44
C GLU A 696 12.36 -8.29 1.77
N SER A 697 11.60 -9.32 1.42
CA SER A 697 12.13 -10.52 0.75
C SER A 697 12.79 -10.20 -0.59
N PHE A 698 12.13 -9.39 -1.41
CA PHE A 698 12.65 -8.99 -2.72
C PHE A 698 13.88 -8.07 -2.62
N PHE A 699 13.93 -7.14 -1.66
CA PHE A 699 15.14 -6.32 -1.48
C PHE A 699 16.32 -7.14 -0.95
N LYS A 700 16.08 -8.12 -0.07
CA LYS A 700 17.12 -9.06 0.37
C LYS A 700 17.67 -9.88 -0.81
N GLU A 701 16.79 -10.33 -1.70
CA GLU A 701 17.20 -11.00 -2.95
C GLU A 701 18.04 -10.08 -3.85
N ALA A 702 17.63 -8.82 -4.02
CA ALA A 702 18.39 -7.84 -4.80
C ALA A 702 19.82 -7.63 -4.25
N ILE A 703 19.97 -7.51 -2.93
CA ILE A 703 21.27 -7.40 -2.25
C ILE A 703 22.10 -8.68 -2.40
N MET A 704 21.46 -9.85 -2.40
CA MET A 704 22.15 -11.13 -2.58
C MET A 704 22.74 -11.26 -3.99
N GLU A 705 21.97 -10.87 -5.02
CA GLU A 705 22.38 -10.94 -6.43
C GLU A 705 23.45 -9.90 -6.79
N ASP A 706 23.33 -8.66 -6.28
CA ASP A 706 24.35 -7.63 -6.42
C ASP A 706 24.58 -6.87 -5.12
N SER A 707 25.50 -7.42 -4.33
CA SER A 707 25.80 -6.91 -3.00
C SER A 707 26.70 -5.67 -2.96
N LYS A 708 27.13 -5.15 -4.12
CA LYS A 708 27.96 -3.95 -4.24
C LYS A 708 27.14 -2.68 -4.48
N ASN A 709 25.92 -2.82 -4.97
CA ASN A 709 25.05 -1.68 -5.22
C ASN A 709 24.46 -1.16 -3.90
N ALA A 710 24.88 0.04 -3.51
CA ALA A 710 24.46 0.69 -2.27
C ALA A 710 22.94 0.96 -2.22
N ILE A 711 22.32 1.18 -3.39
CA ILE A 711 20.89 1.54 -3.49
C ILE A 711 20.01 0.46 -2.87
N TYR A 712 20.31 -0.82 -3.07
CA TYR A 712 19.48 -1.91 -2.55
C TYR A 712 19.51 -1.98 -1.02
N ALA A 713 20.67 -1.72 -0.40
CA ALA A 713 20.80 -1.64 1.05
C ALA A 713 20.06 -0.43 1.63
N ILE A 714 20.13 0.72 0.94
CA ILE A 714 19.40 1.94 1.29
C ILE A 714 17.90 1.69 1.26
N GLU A 715 17.40 1.09 0.18
CA GLU A 715 15.97 0.85 -0.04
C GLU A 715 15.40 -0.16 0.95
N LEU A 716 16.15 -1.21 1.31
CA LEU A 716 15.78 -2.11 2.40
C LEU A 716 15.72 -1.37 3.75
N SER A 717 16.67 -0.46 4.02
CA SER A 717 16.64 0.35 5.24
C SER A 717 15.45 1.32 5.27
N ASN A 718 15.12 1.92 4.13
CA ASN A 718 13.98 2.81 3.94
C ASN A 718 12.67 2.04 4.18
N LEU A 719 12.57 0.80 3.70
CA LEU A 719 11.44 -0.07 3.97
C LEU A 719 11.24 -0.30 5.47
N TYR A 720 12.30 -0.63 6.21
CA TYR A 720 12.18 -0.82 7.67
C TYR A 720 11.76 0.46 8.40
N VAL A 721 12.30 1.62 8.01
CA VAL A 721 11.88 2.92 8.57
C VAL A 721 10.42 3.23 8.22
N LEU A 722 10.01 2.99 6.97
CA LEU A 722 8.63 3.17 6.52
C LEU A 722 7.69 2.26 7.31
N TRP A 723 8.04 0.98 7.46
CA TRP A 723 7.27 0.01 8.23
C TRP A 723 7.09 0.47 9.68
N ASN A 724 8.12 1.09 10.27
CA ASN A 724 8.03 1.64 11.63
C ASN A 724 7.12 2.87 11.75
N LYS A 725 6.95 3.62 10.67
CA LYS A 725 6.03 4.75 10.59
C LYS A 725 4.58 4.32 10.39
N THR A 726 4.31 3.07 10.02
CA THR A 726 2.96 2.53 9.97
C THR A 726 2.48 2.06 11.35
N ASN A 727 1.18 1.82 11.45
CA ASN A 727 0.55 1.20 12.62
C ASN A 727 0.43 -0.33 12.46
N LEU A 728 1.08 -0.92 11.44
CA LEU A 728 0.98 -2.36 11.14
C LEU A 728 1.81 -3.25 12.08
N ILE A 729 2.71 -2.66 12.86
CA ILE A 729 3.65 -3.38 13.72
C ILE A 729 3.77 -2.73 15.10
N ASP A 730 4.01 -3.57 16.10
CA ASP A 730 4.17 -3.15 17.49
C ASP A 730 5.54 -2.49 17.76
N SER A 731 5.74 -1.99 18.99
CA SER A 731 6.99 -1.33 19.37
C SER A 731 8.20 -2.29 19.39
N ALA A 732 8.00 -3.59 19.62
CA ALA A 732 9.08 -4.58 19.65
C ALA A 732 9.61 -4.84 18.24
N LYS A 733 8.71 -5.04 17.27
CA LYS A 733 9.05 -5.16 15.86
C LYS A 733 9.65 -3.85 15.32
N LYS A 734 9.19 -2.68 15.79
CA LYS A 734 9.82 -1.39 15.45
C LYS A 734 11.29 -1.33 15.87
N GLU A 735 11.59 -1.76 17.08
CA GLU A 735 12.97 -1.85 17.58
C GLU A 735 13.81 -2.82 16.72
N VAL A 736 13.30 -4.01 16.39
CA VAL A 736 13.96 -4.97 15.50
C VAL A 736 14.24 -4.35 14.12
N ASN A 737 13.28 -3.61 13.56
CA ASN A 737 13.42 -2.97 12.26
C ASN A 737 14.53 -1.90 12.25
N TYR A 738 14.68 -1.09 13.31
CA TYR A 738 15.80 -0.14 13.41
C TYR A 738 17.15 -0.87 13.51
N GLN A 739 17.20 -2.00 14.22
CA GLN A 739 18.39 -2.84 14.29
C GLN A 739 18.73 -3.46 12.92
N GLN A 740 17.75 -4.01 12.20
CA GLN A 740 17.93 -4.55 10.86
C GLN A 740 18.38 -3.47 9.87
N ALA A 741 17.73 -2.30 9.87
CA ALA A 741 18.07 -1.17 9.01
C ALA A 741 19.53 -0.72 9.20
N SER A 742 19.95 -0.52 10.45
CA SER A 742 21.33 -0.13 10.75
C SER A 742 22.34 -1.23 10.41
N GLN A 743 22.04 -2.51 10.67
CA GLN A 743 22.91 -3.64 10.32
C GLN A 743 23.13 -3.77 8.81
N VAL A 744 22.06 -3.67 8.01
CA VAL A 744 22.13 -3.73 6.54
C VAL A 744 23.03 -2.61 6.00
N LEU A 745 22.82 -1.37 6.48
CA LEU A 745 23.63 -0.23 6.08
C LEU A 745 25.09 -0.37 6.52
N GLN A 746 25.35 -0.80 7.75
CA GLN A 746 26.71 -1.04 8.24
C GLN A 746 27.45 -2.10 7.40
N ALA A 747 26.78 -3.19 7.02
CA ALA A 747 27.36 -4.22 6.15
C ALA A 747 27.70 -3.67 4.75
N ALA A 748 26.88 -2.78 4.20
CA ALA A 748 27.16 -2.11 2.94
C ALA A 748 28.33 -1.12 3.07
N ILE A 749 28.38 -0.33 4.15
CA ILE A 749 29.46 0.63 4.44
C ILE A 749 30.80 -0.07 4.63
N GLN A 750 30.84 -1.29 5.17
CA GLN A 750 32.09 -2.04 5.28
C GLN A 750 32.73 -2.33 3.91
N LYS A 751 31.92 -2.45 2.85
CA LYS A 751 32.41 -2.66 1.48
C LYS A 751 32.84 -1.36 0.81
N ASP A 752 32.18 -0.25 1.14
CA ASP A 752 32.52 1.09 0.67
C ASP A 752 32.48 2.11 1.82
N THR A 753 33.60 2.19 2.54
CA THR A 753 33.71 2.97 3.79
C THR A 753 33.56 4.47 3.64
N LYS A 754 33.65 4.97 2.39
CA LYS A 754 33.57 6.39 2.03
C LYS A 754 32.26 6.73 1.31
N ASN A 755 31.34 5.80 1.18
CA ASN A 755 30.05 6.04 0.53
C ASN A 755 29.20 7.03 1.35
N ILE A 756 29.13 8.27 0.88
CA ILE A 756 28.39 9.35 1.55
C ILE A 756 26.90 9.03 1.69
N GLU A 757 26.31 8.42 0.66
CA GLU A 757 24.87 8.13 0.64
C GLU A 757 24.49 7.11 1.71
N LEU A 758 25.28 6.03 1.84
CA LEU A 758 25.09 5.05 2.91
C LEU A 758 25.29 5.65 4.30
N LEU A 759 26.28 6.53 4.48
CA LEU A 759 26.54 7.20 5.76
C LEU A 759 25.41 8.15 6.14
N ASN A 760 24.87 8.90 5.17
CA ASN A 760 23.71 9.76 5.38
C ASN A 760 22.50 8.94 5.81
N GLN A 761 22.19 7.85 5.10
CA GLN A 761 21.06 6.99 5.44
C GLN A 761 21.23 6.32 6.81
N LEU A 762 22.46 5.92 7.17
CA LEU A 762 22.74 5.40 8.51
C LEU A 762 22.49 6.46 9.59
N GLY A 763 22.88 7.71 9.34
CA GLY A 763 22.58 8.84 10.22
C GLY A 763 21.08 9.07 10.40
N ILE A 764 20.30 8.99 9.32
CA ILE A 764 18.83 9.10 9.35
C ILE A 764 18.21 7.98 10.18
N VAL A 765 18.59 6.71 9.93
CA VAL A 765 18.07 5.55 10.68
C VAL A 765 18.33 5.69 12.18
N TYR A 766 19.54 6.13 12.56
CA TYR A 766 19.86 6.34 13.98
C TYR A 766 19.13 7.54 14.59
N TYR A 767 18.89 8.61 13.84
CA TYR A 767 18.10 9.74 14.30
C TYR A 767 16.64 9.33 14.56
N GLU A 768 16.02 8.61 13.62
CA GLU A 768 14.65 8.07 13.74
C GLU A 768 14.55 7.07 14.91
N ALA A 769 15.54 6.19 15.08
CA ALA A 769 15.63 5.32 16.25
C ALA A 769 15.74 6.12 17.55
N GLY A 770 16.55 7.19 17.57
CA GLY A 770 16.69 8.09 18.71
C GLY A 770 15.35 8.72 19.10
N GLN A 771 14.59 9.22 18.12
CA GLN A 771 13.24 9.78 18.31
C GLN A 771 12.26 8.72 18.83
N PHE A 772 12.32 7.51 18.29
CA PHE A 772 11.50 6.39 18.77
C PHE A 772 11.76 6.09 20.25
N TYR A 773 13.01 6.17 20.72
CA TYR A 773 13.33 5.91 22.11
C TYR A 773 13.11 7.11 23.05
N GLU A 774 12.94 8.35 22.57
CA GLU A 774 12.88 9.57 23.43
C GLU A 774 11.86 9.46 24.58
N THR A 775 10.68 8.89 24.32
CA THR A 775 9.61 8.74 25.32
C THR A 775 9.60 7.38 26.02
N ARG A 776 10.50 6.47 25.63
CA ARG A 776 10.54 5.06 26.03
C ARG A 776 11.76 4.72 26.88
N ASP A 777 12.95 5.08 26.41
CA ASP A 777 14.24 4.79 27.02
C ASP A 777 15.24 5.90 26.67
N GLY A 778 15.48 6.80 27.61
CA GLY A 778 16.38 7.93 27.42
C GLY A 778 17.84 7.52 27.17
N GLY A 779 18.27 6.36 27.69
CA GLY A 779 19.62 5.84 27.48
C GLY A 779 19.82 5.37 26.05
N LYS A 780 18.89 4.55 25.53
CA LYS A 780 18.88 4.13 24.12
C LYS A 780 18.72 5.31 23.17
N SER A 781 17.88 6.28 23.52
CA SER A 781 17.68 7.51 22.73
C SER A 781 19.00 8.29 22.58
N ASN A 782 19.70 8.54 23.70
CA ASN A 782 20.99 9.24 23.65
C ASN A 782 22.04 8.47 22.85
N ALA A 783 22.13 7.14 23.05
CA ALA A 783 23.07 6.29 22.31
C ALA A 783 22.81 6.34 20.80
N ALA A 784 21.54 6.26 20.38
CA ALA A 784 21.17 6.35 18.97
C ALA A 784 21.52 7.73 18.37
N TYR A 785 21.26 8.83 19.10
CA TYR A 785 21.68 10.16 18.63
C TYR A 785 23.19 10.33 18.54
N GLN A 786 23.96 9.72 19.44
CA GLN A 786 25.43 9.70 19.33
C GLN A 786 25.90 8.93 18.09
N GLN A 787 25.26 7.79 17.77
CA GLN A 787 25.58 7.02 16.56
C GLN A 787 25.22 7.78 15.28
N ALA A 788 24.09 8.49 15.27
CA ALA A 788 23.73 9.38 14.17
C ALA A 788 24.79 10.48 13.98
N LEU A 789 25.25 11.09 15.08
CA LEU A 789 26.29 12.12 15.05
C LEU A 789 27.62 11.58 14.52
N GLU A 790 28.01 10.36 14.90
CA GLU A 790 29.19 9.69 14.36
C GLU A 790 29.08 9.48 12.83
N ALA A 791 27.92 9.02 12.36
CA ALA A 791 27.66 8.82 10.93
C ALA A 791 27.81 10.13 10.14
N TYR A 792 27.19 11.22 10.59
CA TYR A 792 27.30 12.53 9.93
C TYR A 792 28.70 13.16 10.05
N ASN A 793 29.43 12.92 11.15
CA ASN A 793 30.84 13.33 11.23
C ASN A 793 31.70 12.60 10.19
N ARG A 794 31.41 11.33 9.89
CA ARG A 794 32.06 10.60 8.80
C ARG A 794 31.71 11.16 7.43
N VAL A 795 30.50 11.66 7.22
CA VAL A 795 30.09 12.36 5.98
C VAL A 795 30.98 13.59 5.76
N VAL A 796 31.14 14.42 6.80
CA VAL A 796 32.02 15.60 6.78
C VAL A 796 33.47 15.24 6.52
N ASN A 797 33.98 14.22 7.21
CA ASN A 797 35.38 13.77 7.04
C ASN A 797 35.67 13.21 5.65
N ASN A 798 34.65 12.76 4.92
CA ASN A 798 34.76 12.32 3.53
C ASN A 798 34.53 13.45 2.50
N GLY A 799 34.41 14.69 2.95
CA GLY A 799 34.45 15.89 2.10
C GLY A 799 33.10 16.56 1.85
N THR A 800 32.00 16.05 2.41
CA THR A 800 30.67 16.65 2.25
C THR A 800 30.36 17.54 3.45
N ARG A 801 30.42 18.86 3.25
CA ARG A 801 30.15 19.88 4.28
C ARG A 801 29.23 20.98 3.76
N ASP A 802 28.05 20.56 3.30
CA ASP A 802 26.96 21.45 2.87
C ASP A 802 26.04 21.87 4.03
N THR A 803 25.13 22.80 3.75
CA THR A 803 24.17 23.36 4.71
C THR A 803 23.31 22.30 5.38
N ASN A 804 22.77 21.34 4.63
CA ASN A 804 21.93 20.27 5.16
C ASN A 804 22.68 19.37 6.14
N THR A 805 23.91 18.98 5.79
CA THR A 805 24.78 18.18 6.66
C THR A 805 25.10 18.92 7.96
N LEU A 806 25.41 20.21 7.88
CA LEU A 806 25.68 21.05 9.05
C LEU A 806 24.44 21.22 9.94
N VAL A 807 23.25 21.42 9.35
CA VAL A 807 21.97 21.48 10.08
C VAL A 807 21.69 20.18 10.82
N ASN A 808 21.83 19.02 10.16
CA ASN A 808 21.63 17.72 10.79
C ASN A 808 22.58 17.50 11.97
N ILE A 809 23.85 17.87 11.83
CA ILE A 809 24.82 17.82 12.93
C ILE A 809 24.41 18.77 14.07
N GLY A 810 23.97 19.99 13.76
CA GLY A 810 23.45 20.95 14.74
C GLY A 810 22.27 20.41 15.53
N ILE A 811 21.28 19.81 14.85
CA ILE A 811 20.13 19.13 15.47
C ILE A 811 20.61 18.00 16.39
N LEU A 812 21.56 17.18 15.94
CA LEU A 812 22.08 16.07 16.73
C LEU A 812 22.83 16.52 17.97
N TYR A 813 23.65 17.56 17.88
CA TYR A 813 24.29 18.18 19.05
C TYR A 813 23.26 18.71 20.05
N ASP A 814 22.16 19.30 19.56
CA ASP A 814 21.05 19.74 20.43
C ASP A 814 20.34 18.56 21.11
N LYS A 815 20.13 17.45 20.39
CA LYS A 815 19.51 16.22 20.92
C LYS A 815 20.37 15.54 21.99
N VAL A 816 21.71 15.57 21.86
CA VAL A 816 22.62 15.04 22.89
C VAL A 816 22.93 16.04 24.01
N GLY A 817 22.26 17.20 24.04
CA GLY A 817 22.38 18.19 25.11
C GLY A 817 23.59 19.13 25.00
N GLN A 818 24.29 19.14 23.87
CA GLN A 818 25.45 19.99 23.61
C GLN A 818 25.06 21.27 22.85
N GLY A 819 24.24 22.11 23.48
CA GLY A 819 23.68 23.31 22.85
C GLY A 819 24.72 24.30 22.30
N ASN A 820 25.89 24.42 22.92
CA ASN A 820 26.95 25.32 22.43
C ASN A 820 27.54 24.84 21.09
N GLU A 821 27.71 23.53 20.91
CA GLU A 821 28.17 22.98 19.62
C GLU A 821 27.06 23.08 18.58
N ALA A 822 25.81 22.79 18.96
CA ALA A 822 24.66 22.98 18.07
C ALA A 822 24.60 24.41 17.50
N GLU A 823 24.79 25.43 18.34
CA GLU A 823 24.78 26.83 17.91
C GLU A 823 25.92 27.16 16.93
N LYS A 824 27.11 26.56 17.08
CA LYS A 824 28.21 26.74 16.11
C LYS A 824 27.84 26.18 14.74
N PHE A 825 27.30 24.97 14.69
CA PHE A 825 26.92 24.31 13.43
C PHE A 825 25.76 25.01 12.73
N PHE A 826 24.74 25.45 13.47
CA PHE A 826 23.66 26.27 12.89
C PHE A 826 24.18 27.62 12.38
N THR A 827 25.09 28.27 13.11
CA THR A 827 25.69 29.54 12.68
C THR A 827 26.54 29.36 11.41
N GLU A 828 27.29 28.26 11.34
CA GLU A 828 28.08 27.93 10.15
C GLU A 828 27.17 27.65 8.94
N ALA A 829 26.13 26.83 9.10
CA ALA A 829 25.16 26.55 8.03
C ALA A 829 24.52 27.86 7.52
N TYR A 830 24.10 28.73 8.44
CA TYR A 830 23.54 30.04 8.10
C TYR A 830 24.56 30.95 7.39
N SER A 831 25.84 30.88 7.76
CA SER A 831 26.88 31.67 7.08
C SER A 831 27.20 31.20 5.66
N GLN A 832 26.93 29.93 5.34
CA GLN A 832 27.10 29.40 3.99
C GLN A 832 25.97 29.83 3.06
N ASN A 833 24.73 29.82 3.55
CA ASN A 833 23.56 30.31 2.82
C ASN A 833 22.51 30.83 3.81
N ASP A 834 22.41 32.14 3.95
CA ASP A 834 21.50 32.79 4.89
C ASP A 834 20.06 32.94 4.37
N GLU A 835 19.86 32.62 3.09
CA GLU A 835 18.56 32.61 2.40
C GLU A 835 17.99 31.19 2.28
N ASP A 836 18.70 30.16 2.75
CA ASP A 836 18.20 28.78 2.77
C ASP A 836 17.03 28.66 3.76
N PRO A 837 15.80 28.36 3.30
CA PRO A 837 14.63 28.34 4.18
C PRO A 837 14.67 27.23 5.22
N HIS A 838 15.31 26.10 4.91
CA HIS A 838 15.43 24.95 5.82
C HIS A 838 16.43 25.27 6.95
N VAL A 839 17.57 25.87 6.61
CA VAL A 839 18.54 26.36 7.61
C VAL A 839 17.88 27.38 8.55
N ASN A 840 17.15 28.34 7.98
CA ASN A 840 16.41 29.34 8.74
C ASN A 840 15.34 28.70 9.65
N PHE A 841 14.60 27.70 9.16
CA PHE A 841 13.60 27.00 9.95
C PHE A 841 14.22 26.27 11.14
N ALA A 842 15.23 25.42 10.89
CA ALA A 842 15.89 24.64 11.91
C ALA A 842 16.57 25.53 12.96
N PHE A 843 17.25 26.60 12.53
CA PHE A 843 17.89 27.53 13.45
C PHE A 843 16.87 28.32 14.27
N GLY A 844 15.75 28.73 13.66
CA GLY A 844 14.62 29.35 14.36
C GLY A 844 14.05 28.44 15.46
N MET A 845 13.80 27.17 15.16
CA MET A 845 13.32 26.18 16.13
C MET A 845 14.30 25.97 17.29
N PHE A 846 15.60 25.93 16.99
CA PHE A 846 16.65 25.86 18.01
C PHE A 846 16.66 27.09 18.92
N LYS A 847 16.46 28.30 18.36
CA LYS A 847 16.36 29.55 19.14
C LYS A 847 15.10 29.60 20.00
N ILE A 848 13.97 29.02 19.56
CA ILE A 848 12.77 28.85 20.39
C ILE A 848 13.09 28.00 21.63
N LYS A 849 13.79 26.88 21.45
CA LYS A 849 14.20 26.00 22.57
C LYS A 849 15.08 26.74 23.58
N GLN A 850 15.94 27.64 23.10
CA GLN A 850 16.73 28.55 23.95
C GLN A 850 15.94 29.72 24.56
N LYS A 851 14.64 29.85 24.27
CA LYS A 851 13.77 30.98 24.68
C LYS A 851 14.21 32.34 24.11
N LYS A 852 14.97 32.34 23.00
CA LYS A 852 15.38 33.54 22.25
C LYS A 852 14.36 33.86 21.17
N TYR A 853 13.13 34.20 21.57
CA TYR A 853 11.98 34.29 20.67
C TYR A 853 12.11 35.37 19.58
N GLU A 854 12.70 36.52 19.90
CA GLU A 854 12.93 37.58 18.92
C GLU A 854 13.90 37.15 17.81
N GLU A 855 15.01 36.51 18.18
CA GLU A 855 15.94 35.92 17.20
C GLU A 855 15.24 34.83 16.37
N ALA A 856 14.50 33.93 17.03
CA ALA A 856 13.75 32.87 16.35
C ALA A 856 12.77 33.42 15.31
N SER A 857 12.04 34.50 15.64
CA SER A 857 11.06 35.09 14.74
C SER A 857 11.67 35.61 13.44
N ARG A 858 12.92 36.12 13.48
CA ARG A 858 13.63 36.61 12.29
C ARG A 858 13.89 35.48 11.31
N PHE A 859 14.40 34.36 11.82
CA PHE A 859 14.66 33.18 11.00
C PHE A 859 13.37 32.57 10.45
N LEU A 860 12.34 32.37 11.29
CA LEU A 860 11.07 31.80 10.82
C LEU A 860 10.36 32.69 9.78
N ARG A 861 10.47 34.02 9.87
CA ARG A 861 9.94 34.92 8.84
C ARG A 861 10.64 34.74 7.50
N LYS A 862 11.96 34.50 7.48
CA LYS A 862 12.69 34.18 6.24
C LYS A 862 12.19 32.88 5.61
N THR A 863 11.97 31.82 6.41
CA THR A 863 11.37 30.56 5.91
C THR A 863 10.01 30.80 5.25
N VAL A 864 9.13 31.59 5.90
CA VAL A 864 7.80 31.91 5.34
C VAL A 864 7.89 32.76 4.07
N GLN A 865 8.87 33.68 3.99
CA GLN A 865 9.07 34.54 2.81
C GLN A 865 9.56 33.76 1.60
N ALA A 866 10.46 32.79 1.79
CA ALA A 866 10.97 31.97 0.70
C ALA A 866 9.88 31.08 0.07
N ASN A 867 8.94 30.60 0.90
CA ASN A 867 7.77 29.81 0.47
C ASN A 867 8.13 28.57 -0.39
N GLU A 868 9.20 27.87 -0.05
CA GLU A 868 9.70 26.72 -0.82
C GLU A 868 9.17 25.37 -0.31
N ASN A 869 8.97 25.22 1.02
CA ASN A 869 8.45 24.00 1.65
C ASN A 869 7.19 24.31 2.46
N GLU A 870 6.03 23.95 1.93
CA GLU A 870 4.72 24.24 2.52
C GLU A 870 4.57 23.73 3.97
N THR A 871 5.17 22.57 4.28
CA THR A 871 5.08 21.98 5.64
C THR A 871 5.86 22.80 6.66
N GLU A 872 7.08 23.19 6.31
CA GLU A 872 7.92 24.04 7.15
C GLU A 872 7.35 25.45 7.26
N VAL A 873 6.80 25.98 6.17
CA VAL A 873 6.12 27.29 6.15
C VAL A 873 4.93 27.28 7.09
N ARG A 874 4.07 26.27 7.04
CA ARG A 874 2.92 26.14 7.94
C ARG A 874 3.37 26.03 9.40
N ALA A 875 4.35 25.18 9.69
CA ALA A 875 4.90 25.04 11.04
C ALA A 875 5.54 26.34 11.55
N ALA A 876 6.24 27.08 10.68
CA ALA A 876 6.81 28.38 11.00
C ALA A 876 5.72 29.42 11.30
N GLN A 877 4.64 29.45 10.51
CA GLN A 877 3.49 30.33 10.74
C GLN A 877 2.77 30.02 12.05
N GLU A 878 2.56 28.74 12.36
CA GLU A 878 1.99 28.29 13.63
C GLU A 878 2.85 28.76 14.81
N LYS A 879 4.17 28.56 14.74
CA LYS A 879 5.10 28.99 15.79
C LYS A 879 5.16 30.51 15.93
N LEU A 880 5.17 31.26 14.83
CA LEU A 880 5.09 32.72 14.86
C LEU A 880 3.79 33.21 15.51
N THR A 881 2.66 32.55 15.21
CA THR A 881 1.35 32.87 15.78
C THR A 881 1.30 32.55 17.28
N GLU A 882 1.84 31.40 17.68
CA GLU A 882 1.98 30.99 19.08
C GLU A 882 2.81 32.01 19.86
N MET A 883 4.00 32.37 19.37
CA MET A 883 4.88 33.33 20.03
C MET A 883 4.22 34.72 20.15
N LYS A 884 3.47 35.15 19.14
CA LYS A 884 2.73 36.42 19.17
C LYS A 884 1.56 36.40 20.15
N THR A 885 0.78 35.32 20.15
CA THR A 885 -0.37 35.13 21.06
C THR A 885 0.08 35.12 22.51
N ASN A 886 1.24 34.52 22.79
CA ASN A 886 1.85 34.49 24.12
C ASN A 886 2.59 35.78 24.50
N GLY A 887 2.65 36.78 23.62
CA GLY A 887 3.32 38.06 23.86
C GLY A 887 4.86 37.97 23.93
N TRP A 888 5.45 36.92 23.36
CA TRP A 888 6.91 36.73 23.33
C TRP A 888 7.61 37.51 22.22
N ILE A 889 6.84 37.92 21.21
CA ILE A 889 7.27 38.78 20.08
C ILE A 889 6.15 39.75 19.72
N GLN A 890 6.51 40.85 19.04
CA GLN A 890 5.56 41.90 18.60
C GLN A 890 4.85 41.58 17.27
#